data_AF-A0A8T7KD93-F1
#
_entry.id   AF-A0A8T7KD93-F1
#
_cell.length_a   1.000
_cell.length_b   1.000
_cell.length_c   1.000
_cell.angle_alpha   90.00
_cell.angle_beta   90.00
_cell.angle_gamma   90.00
#
_symmetry.space_group_name_H-M   'P 1'
#
loop_
_entity.id
_entity.type
_entity.pdbx_description
1 polymer ?
#
loop_
_entity_poly.entity_id
_entity_poly.type
_entity_poly.pdbx_seq_one_letter_code
_entity_poly.pdbx_strand_id
1 'polypeptide(L)'
;MRVLTPLERVDAIDAELRAKLANYWITTAEELYAAVRASNQQYGSGVAALAVALGIDEERVRALAEALLPLLPADVAFSVPVEQEVGAGLVIDDYVDVDAAAFAVPTSLPERVDPPAHMPAPVNQGVRNSCVAFTLVAIYQALSGDPTDLSEQFLYWACKDRDRIPGDVGTDPLVGVRVLQELGVCSEATWPYRPAPSDQRQPGHERPPALAFDEAKQRRIKSFRKLPATGVLQIKEALAQGQAVLLGLYIWEHWLSSWQARGLGRVRAPLPGEQRKGGHAMAALGYRDDATAPGGGYFVVRNSWGAEWADENPDGPGYCHVPYRLVAEGGLAAIAVEAVEPPGPAASPAAERQPAPSGEGEASGDLAALYDEASALQSELQRLVTRLDGLVNRLGRLVGPAGQGRGTGPAASAAAVAPAAVGGATSGPLILISREGPGAGEELYPNGVSPEGQPLLRIDAATASWLAQDRLSAEPQELQGVYQAKQTAAETSHLGVTRDIDPLKLEEARWAVVINATERAELIEAIWPLIAHRMQQMGHSAPQVSFTAGENAATWLNRHTDNGAKTLRDHWGQIPPVLIYRPGERVGRWLARHGVSQGPVDPRRGVPYYVLLLGLPGPRFAGDERAIPLNFQYELDIFWAVGRLCFTGIDGEHRLADYARYAEHLAAFEQRSDAASQIRKEVVYYATRHDMDVATRRSAEELVAPLTSWNADPANVPARQGFVPRPFVGEAATRAALEQILRGTGDGKAPAVLFTASHGLGLPLRDERLVLHQGALVTQDWSGAGNVRREHWFAGQDLEELGDQAKLEGTMALLFACYGAGCPERDEFIFDEQRGRPQVAPFPLIAQLPQRLLLSGALGVIGHVERAWTYAFSGTDGARAQTQAFEDVLARLMLGEPAGNATDDFNIVQGARAMALTEELENIKFGKIVDPSELAKLWMARNDARNYALLGDPAARLPVTDQG
;
A
#
# COMPACT_ATOMS: atom_id res chain seq x y z
N MET A 1 17.14 4.13 -12.85
CA MET A 1 17.09 5.61 -12.81
C MET A 1 16.34 6.09 -14.02
N ARG A 2 15.33 6.95 -13.81
CA ARG A 2 14.51 7.50 -14.88
C ARG A 2 15.33 8.46 -15.74
N VAL A 3 15.19 8.35 -17.06
CA VAL A 3 15.76 9.33 -18.01
C VAL A 3 14.78 10.48 -18.10
N LEU A 4 15.20 11.68 -17.70
CA LEU A 4 14.35 12.86 -17.71
C LEU A 4 14.36 13.54 -19.07
N THR A 5 13.24 14.15 -19.44
CA THR A 5 13.06 14.81 -20.74
C THR A 5 13.48 16.28 -20.65
N PRO A 6 14.56 16.71 -21.34
CA PRO A 6 15.00 18.10 -21.30
C PRO A 6 13.95 19.06 -21.88
N LEU A 7 13.81 20.26 -21.32
CA LEU A 7 12.83 21.26 -21.77
C LEU A 7 13.07 21.73 -23.21
N GLU A 8 14.28 21.56 -23.76
CA GLU A 8 14.61 21.84 -25.15
C GLU A 8 13.81 20.99 -26.15
N ARG A 9 13.26 19.86 -25.70
CA ARG A 9 12.38 19.00 -26.52
C ARG A 9 10.93 19.47 -26.56
N VAL A 10 10.60 20.55 -25.86
CA VAL A 10 9.24 21.09 -25.75
C VAL A 10 9.15 22.36 -26.58
N ASP A 11 8.65 22.26 -27.82
CA ASP A 11 8.58 23.39 -28.77
C ASP A 11 7.81 24.60 -28.23
N ALA A 12 6.87 24.38 -27.31
CA ALA A 12 6.08 25.43 -26.68
C ALA A 12 6.86 26.32 -25.68
N ILE A 13 8.06 25.90 -25.27
CA ILE A 13 8.91 26.58 -24.28
C ILE A 13 10.11 27.22 -24.99
N ASP A 14 10.12 28.53 -25.12
CA ASP A 14 11.21 29.28 -25.73
C ASP A 14 12.42 29.47 -24.79
N ALA A 15 13.49 30.09 -25.30
CA ALA A 15 14.71 30.32 -24.54
C ALA A 15 14.52 31.26 -23.34
N GLU A 16 13.62 32.25 -23.43
CA GLU A 16 13.36 33.18 -22.34
C GLU A 16 12.67 32.45 -21.19
N LEU A 17 11.65 31.66 -21.50
CA LEU A 17 10.91 30.88 -20.53
C LEU A 17 11.78 29.81 -19.87
N ARG A 18 12.65 29.14 -20.65
CA ARG A 18 13.66 28.21 -20.11
C ARG A 18 14.58 28.92 -19.11
N ALA A 19 15.03 30.14 -19.40
CA ALA A 19 15.88 30.90 -18.47
C ALA A 19 15.15 31.23 -17.16
N LYS A 20 13.87 31.59 -17.23
CA LYS A 20 13.03 31.84 -16.03
C LYS A 20 12.83 30.57 -15.21
N LEU A 21 12.54 29.44 -15.85
CA LEU A 21 12.39 28.13 -15.21
C LEU A 21 13.69 27.63 -14.56
N ALA A 22 14.84 27.87 -15.21
CA ALA A 22 16.15 27.51 -14.69
C ALA A 22 16.46 28.22 -13.35
N ASN A 23 15.90 29.40 -13.08
CA ASN A 23 16.04 30.05 -11.76
C ASN A 23 15.44 29.23 -10.61
N TYR A 24 14.45 28.39 -10.91
CA TYR A 24 13.81 27.46 -9.99
C TYR A 24 14.35 26.03 -10.14
N TRP A 25 15.46 25.85 -10.85
CA TRP A 25 16.04 24.55 -11.18
C TRP A 25 15.09 23.60 -11.91
N ILE A 26 14.10 24.16 -12.63
CA ILE A 26 13.19 23.39 -13.47
C ILE A 26 13.83 23.29 -14.85
N THR A 27 14.36 22.11 -15.16
CA THR A 27 15.19 21.85 -16.34
C THR A 27 14.62 20.77 -17.25
N THR A 28 13.57 20.09 -16.79
CA THR A 28 12.96 18.94 -17.47
C THR A 28 11.43 19.05 -17.50
N ALA A 29 10.81 18.32 -18.43
CA ALA A 29 9.35 18.28 -18.58
C ALA A 29 8.66 17.76 -17.31
N GLU A 30 9.25 16.74 -16.68
CA GLU A 30 8.76 16.11 -15.47
C GLU A 30 8.79 17.08 -14.28
N GLU A 31 9.88 17.85 -14.13
CA GLU A 31 10.00 18.89 -13.10
C GLU A 31 8.99 20.02 -13.31
N LEU A 32 8.79 20.47 -14.55
CA LEU A 32 7.82 21.53 -14.86
C LEU A 32 6.40 21.04 -14.59
N TYR A 33 6.05 19.83 -15.04
CA TYR A 33 4.74 19.27 -14.78
C TYR A 33 4.50 19.02 -13.29
N ALA A 34 5.52 18.57 -12.55
CA ALA A 34 5.46 18.43 -11.10
C ALA A 34 5.27 19.77 -10.39
N ALA A 35 5.86 20.85 -10.91
CA ALA A 35 5.65 22.20 -10.38
C ALA A 35 4.23 22.70 -10.69
N VAL A 36 3.70 22.45 -11.89
CA VAL A 36 2.30 22.76 -12.27
C VAL A 36 1.32 22.04 -11.36
N ARG A 37 1.55 20.74 -11.11
CA ARG A 37 0.72 19.88 -10.25
C ARG A 37 1.02 20.05 -8.77
N ALA A 38 1.94 20.91 -8.33
CA ALA A 38 2.23 21.09 -6.91
C ALA A 38 1.09 21.87 -6.20
N SER A 39 0.94 21.66 -4.89
CA SER A 39 0.12 22.55 -4.07
C SER A 39 0.79 23.92 -3.98
N ASN A 40 -0.03 24.95 -3.79
CA ASN A 40 0.45 26.25 -3.37
C ASN A 40 -0.51 26.83 -2.33
N GLN A 41 -0.03 27.22 -1.15
CA GLN A 41 -0.93 27.66 -0.09
C GLN A 41 -1.69 28.95 -0.44
N GLN A 42 -1.01 29.94 -1.02
CA GLN A 42 -1.65 31.23 -1.32
C GLN A 42 -2.55 31.16 -2.56
N TYR A 43 -2.11 30.46 -3.60
CA TYR A 43 -2.79 30.44 -4.90
C TYR A 43 -3.57 29.14 -5.16
N GLY A 44 -3.57 28.18 -4.24
CA GLY A 44 -4.25 26.88 -4.35
C GLY A 44 -3.52 25.85 -5.21
N SER A 45 -2.85 26.28 -6.29
CA SER A 45 -2.14 25.39 -7.23
C SER A 45 -0.83 25.99 -7.74
N GLY A 46 0.04 25.11 -8.23
CA GLY A 46 1.28 25.49 -8.90
C GLY A 46 1.07 26.23 -10.22
N VAL A 47 -0.10 26.12 -10.87
CA VAL A 47 -0.43 26.85 -12.12
C VAL A 47 -0.33 28.36 -11.91
N ALA A 48 -1.08 28.87 -10.93
CA ALA A 48 -1.11 30.30 -10.60
C ALA A 48 0.25 30.78 -10.05
N ALA A 49 0.92 29.96 -9.24
CA ALA A 49 2.25 30.26 -8.74
C ALA A 49 3.29 30.41 -9.87
N LEU A 50 3.26 29.51 -10.85
CA LEU A 50 4.11 29.59 -12.04
C LEU A 50 3.74 30.75 -12.96
N ALA A 51 2.45 31.05 -13.13
CA ALA A 51 2.00 32.21 -13.90
C ALA A 51 2.64 33.50 -13.35
N VAL A 52 2.60 33.68 -12.04
CA VAL A 52 3.27 34.80 -11.34
C VAL A 52 4.79 34.73 -11.48
N ALA A 53 5.40 33.57 -11.26
CA ALA A 53 6.85 33.39 -11.33
C ALA A 53 7.44 33.66 -12.72
N LEU A 54 6.70 33.30 -13.77
CA LEU A 54 7.14 33.38 -15.16
C LEU A 54 6.66 34.67 -15.86
N GLY A 55 5.73 35.39 -15.25
CA GLY A 55 5.13 36.61 -15.81
C GLY A 55 4.25 36.32 -17.03
N ILE A 56 3.49 35.22 -16.99
CA ILE A 56 2.55 34.79 -18.04
C ILE A 56 1.18 34.53 -17.41
N ASP A 57 0.13 34.39 -18.22
CA ASP A 57 -1.21 34.04 -17.73
C ASP A 57 -1.33 32.53 -17.40
N GLU A 58 -2.32 32.19 -16.57
CA GLU A 58 -2.58 30.80 -16.15
C GLU A 58 -2.98 29.90 -17.33
N GLU A 59 -3.69 30.41 -18.34
CA GLU A 59 -4.06 29.63 -19.53
C GLU A 59 -2.81 29.21 -20.30
N ARG A 60 -1.79 30.07 -20.39
CA ARG A 60 -0.50 29.75 -20.99
C ARG A 60 0.23 28.68 -20.19
N VAL A 61 0.23 28.73 -18.86
CA VAL A 61 0.81 27.66 -18.02
C VAL A 61 0.11 26.33 -18.25
N ARG A 62 -1.22 26.34 -18.37
CA ARG A 62 -2.02 25.14 -18.69
C ARG A 62 -1.70 24.58 -20.06
N ALA A 63 -1.64 25.44 -21.08
CA ALA A 63 -1.26 25.04 -22.44
C ALA A 63 0.15 24.43 -22.48
N LEU A 64 1.09 24.96 -21.69
CA LEU A 64 2.40 24.34 -21.52
C LEU A 64 2.27 22.96 -20.89
N ALA A 65 1.56 22.83 -19.77
CA ALA A 65 1.34 21.55 -19.10
C ALA A 65 0.68 20.51 -20.01
N GLU A 66 -0.29 20.92 -20.83
CA GLU A 66 -0.90 20.07 -21.86
C GLU A 66 0.10 19.62 -22.92
N ALA A 67 0.98 20.53 -23.38
CA ALA A 67 2.04 20.20 -24.33
C ALA A 67 3.10 19.25 -23.73
N LEU A 68 3.24 19.20 -22.40
CA LEU A 68 4.12 18.24 -21.71
C LEU A 68 3.49 16.85 -21.60
N LEU A 69 2.16 16.72 -21.53
CA LEU A 69 1.47 15.44 -21.30
C LEU A 69 1.93 14.29 -22.23
N PRO A 70 2.15 14.50 -23.55
CA PRO A 70 2.65 13.45 -24.43
C PRO A 70 4.08 12.99 -24.14
N LEU A 71 4.85 13.79 -23.37
CA LEU A 71 6.24 13.55 -23.02
C LEU A 71 6.40 12.92 -21.63
N LEU A 72 5.30 12.70 -20.89
CA LEU A 72 5.28 12.15 -19.52
C LEU A 72 4.79 10.67 -19.50
N PRO A 73 5.10 9.86 -18.47
CA PRO A 73 4.70 8.42 -18.34
C PRO A 73 3.18 8.11 -18.48
N ALA A 74 2.76 6.94 -19.04
CA ALA A 74 1.35 6.49 -19.25
C ALA A 74 0.93 5.48 -18.27
N ASP A 75 -0.39 5.47 -18.17
CA ASP A 75 -1.22 4.62 -17.36
C ASP A 75 -1.55 5.40 -16.11
N VAL A 76 -2.82 5.77 -16.04
CA VAL A 76 -3.32 6.62 -14.98
C VAL A 76 -4.00 5.72 -13.97
N ALA A 77 -3.26 5.41 -12.91
CA ALA A 77 -3.83 4.78 -11.74
C ALA A 77 -4.71 5.78 -11.00
N PHE A 78 -5.80 5.30 -10.44
CA PHE A 78 -6.73 6.12 -9.64
C PHE A 78 -6.25 6.31 -8.19
N SER A 79 -4.93 6.46 -7.93
CA SER A 79 -4.37 6.64 -6.59
C SER A 79 -3.52 7.90 -6.51
N VAL A 80 -3.67 8.62 -5.41
CA VAL A 80 -2.91 9.84 -5.12
C VAL A 80 -2.29 9.71 -3.72
N PRO A 81 -1.01 10.05 -3.57
CA PRO A 81 -0.33 10.00 -2.28
C PRO A 81 -0.82 11.14 -1.36
N VAL A 82 -0.79 10.87 -0.06
CA VAL A 82 -1.14 11.83 1.00
C VAL A 82 0.06 12.70 1.38
N GLU A 83 -0.23 13.87 1.96
CA GLU A 83 0.79 14.75 2.54
C GLU A 83 1.52 14.01 3.66
N GLN A 84 2.83 13.85 3.49
CA GLN A 84 3.66 13.27 4.54
C GLN A 84 3.83 14.33 5.63
N GLU A 85 3.40 14.00 6.84
CA GLU A 85 3.73 14.79 8.02
C GLU A 85 5.20 14.54 8.38
N VAL A 86 6.03 15.57 8.24
CA VAL A 86 7.46 15.51 8.60
C VAL A 86 7.78 16.55 9.64
N GLY A 87 8.66 16.22 10.57
CA GLY A 87 9.17 17.18 11.53
C GLY A 87 10.21 18.14 10.93
N ALA A 88 10.16 19.39 11.37
CA ALA A 88 11.12 20.45 11.08
C ALA A 88 11.46 21.17 12.41
N GLY A 89 12.61 20.80 12.99
CA GLY A 89 12.98 21.16 14.37
C GLY A 89 14.27 21.94 14.53
N LEU A 90 14.71 22.65 13.50
CA LEU A 90 15.83 23.57 13.64
C LEU A 90 15.35 24.87 14.28
N VAL A 91 15.76 25.12 15.51
CA VAL A 91 15.48 26.37 16.24
C VAL A 91 16.69 27.31 16.10
N ILE A 92 16.44 28.56 15.73
CA ILE A 92 17.51 29.55 15.44
C ILE A 92 17.36 30.87 16.21
N ASP A 93 16.45 30.96 17.18
CA ASP A 93 16.09 32.22 17.84
C ASP A 93 17.31 32.95 18.45
N ASP A 94 18.28 32.20 18.98
CA ASP A 94 19.53 32.71 19.57
C ASP A 94 20.78 32.43 18.71
N TYR A 95 20.61 31.96 17.46
CA TYR A 95 21.73 31.61 16.58
C TYR A 95 22.35 32.85 15.92
N VAL A 96 23.39 33.42 16.55
CA VAL A 96 24.12 34.58 16.01
C VAL A 96 25.13 34.14 14.94
N ASP A 97 24.85 34.41 13.66
CA ASP A 97 25.73 34.00 12.55
C ASP A 97 27.14 34.63 12.61
N VAL A 98 28.10 34.01 11.94
CA VAL A 98 29.49 34.51 11.84
C VAL A 98 29.67 35.32 10.56
N ASP A 99 30.41 36.42 10.65
CA ASP A 99 30.70 37.27 9.50
C ASP A 99 31.59 36.53 8.48
N ALA A 100 31.12 36.41 7.24
CA ALA A 100 31.88 35.82 6.14
C ALA A 100 33.21 36.54 5.88
N ALA A 101 33.31 37.84 6.19
CA ALA A 101 34.55 38.61 6.07
C ALA A 101 35.66 38.13 7.02
N ALA A 102 35.33 37.36 8.06
CA ALA A 102 36.30 36.75 8.97
C ALA A 102 37.02 35.54 8.36
N PHE A 103 36.61 35.07 7.18
CA PHE A 103 37.16 33.91 6.50
C PHE A 103 37.94 34.33 5.25
N ALA A 104 39.06 33.66 4.98
CA ALA A 104 39.75 33.82 3.71
C ALA A 104 38.87 33.27 2.57
N VAL A 105 38.89 33.92 1.41
CA VAL A 105 38.23 33.40 0.21
C VAL A 105 39.10 32.30 -0.38
N PRO A 106 38.63 31.04 -0.46
CA PRO A 106 39.40 29.96 -1.05
C PRO A 106 39.74 30.27 -2.51
N THR A 107 41.01 30.11 -2.90
CA THR A 107 41.48 30.45 -4.27
C THR A 107 41.45 29.28 -5.24
N SER A 108 41.38 28.04 -4.74
CA SER A 108 41.20 26.83 -5.55
C SER A 108 40.49 25.74 -4.76
N LEU A 109 39.36 25.26 -5.27
CA LEU A 109 38.59 24.13 -4.72
C LEU A 109 38.37 23.11 -5.83
N PRO A 110 38.30 21.80 -5.53
CA PRO A 110 37.92 20.81 -6.53
C PRO A 110 36.49 21.08 -7.03
N GLU A 111 36.19 20.73 -8.27
CA GLU A 111 34.83 20.90 -8.85
C GLU A 111 33.79 19.97 -8.21
N ARG A 112 34.24 18.89 -7.54
CA ARG A 112 33.37 17.90 -6.92
C ARG A 112 34.03 17.25 -5.70
N VAL A 113 33.21 17.01 -4.68
CA VAL A 113 33.47 16.13 -3.53
C VAL A 113 32.28 15.19 -3.38
N ASP A 114 32.52 13.88 -3.41
CA ASP A 114 31.46 12.89 -3.27
C ASP A 114 31.16 12.57 -1.80
N PRO A 115 29.90 12.23 -1.48
CA PRO A 115 29.56 11.73 -0.15
C PRO A 115 30.30 10.40 0.14
N PRO A 116 30.46 10.01 1.42
CA PRO A 116 31.05 8.73 1.79
C PRO A 116 30.37 7.55 1.09
N ALA A 117 31.18 6.63 0.54
CA ALA A 117 30.68 5.50 -0.26
C ALA A 117 29.84 4.48 0.54
N HIS A 118 30.06 4.40 1.86
CA HIS A 118 29.32 3.50 2.74
C HIS A 118 28.77 4.30 3.91
N MET A 119 27.45 4.34 4.01
CA MET A 119 26.69 4.87 5.13
C MET A 119 25.56 3.90 5.45
N PRO A 120 25.05 3.87 6.69
CA PRO A 120 23.80 3.18 7.00
C PRO A 120 22.64 3.63 6.09
N ALA A 121 21.53 2.90 6.09
CA ALA A 121 20.34 3.35 5.37
C ALA A 121 19.83 4.69 5.93
N PRO A 122 19.25 5.59 5.12
CA PRO A 122 18.62 6.81 5.63
C PRO A 122 17.52 6.49 6.63
N VAL A 123 17.65 7.07 7.82
CA VAL A 123 16.71 6.95 8.94
C VAL A 123 15.56 7.96 8.80
N ASN A 124 14.45 7.71 9.48
CA ASN A 124 13.23 8.54 9.41
C ASN A 124 12.88 9.11 10.78
N GLN A 125 12.94 10.44 10.91
CA GLN A 125 12.60 11.14 12.15
C GLN A 125 11.08 11.16 12.45
N GLY A 126 10.25 10.84 11.47
CA GLY A 126 8.79 10.89 11.59
C GLY A 126 8.25 12.31 11.78
N VAL A 127 7.18 12.42 12.57
CA VAL A 127 6.49 13.70 12.84
C VAL A 127 7.19 14.57 13.87
N ARG A 128 8.24 14.06 14.54
CA ARG A 128 8.96 14.77 15.60
C ARG A 128 10.01 15.73 15.06
N ASN A 129 10.22 16.81 15.80
CA ASN A 129 11.10 17.92 15.44
C ASN A 129 12.57 17.64 15.84
N SER A 130 13.09 16.46 15.52
CA SER A 130 14.40 15.98 15.98
C SER A 130 15.54 16.09 14.95
N CYS A 131 15.32 16.77 13.82
CA CYS A 131 16.25 16.83 12.67
C CYS A 131 17.71 17.19 13.00
N VAL A 132 17.96 18.04 14.01
CA VAL A 132 19.31 18.40 14.45
C VAL A 132 20.07 17.19 14.99
N ALA A 133 19.41 16.36 15.81
CA ALA A 133 20.01 15.14 16.36
C ALA A 133 20.34 14.16 15.23
N PHE A 134 19.39 13.90 14.34
CA PHE A 134 19.57 13.06 13.15
C PHE A 134 20.75 13.52 12.28
N THR A 135 20.83 14.82 12.03
CA THR A 135 21.92 15.41 11.23
C THR A 135 23.28 15.17 11.87
N LEU A 136 23.39 15.42 13.18
CA LEU A 136 24.66 15.29 13.90
C LEU A 136 25.10 13.83 14.05
N VAL A 137 24.16 12.89 14.24
CA VAL A 137 24.44 11.45 14.23
C VAL A 137 24.94 11.00 12.85
N ALA A 138 24.28 11.44 11.77
CA ALA A 138 24.72 11.14 10.41
C ALA A 138 26.11 11.72 10.10
N ILE A 139 26.41 12.94 10.57
CA ILE A 139 27.74 13.56 10.46
C ILE A 139 28.79 12.75 11.23
N TYR A 140 28.49 12.34 12.45
CA TYR A 140 29.41 11.51 13.24
C TYR A 140 29.71 10.18 12.53
N GLN A 141 28.69 9.49 12.02
CA GLN A 141 28.85 8.24 11.28
C GLN A 141 29.67 8.44 9.99
N ALA A 142 29.40 9.52 9.25
CA ALA A 142 30.13 9.85 8.03
C ALA A 142 31.63 10.06 8.28
N LEU A 143 32.01 10.66 9.41
CA LEU A 143 33.40 10.96 9.75
C LEU A 143 34.12 9.81 10.46
N SER A 144 33.39 9.02 11.26
CA SER A 144 33.97 7.91 12.03
C SER A 144 34.01 6.59 11.26
N GLY A 145 33.11 6.39 10.30
CA GLY A 145 32.87 5.10 9.68
C GLY A 145 32.32 4.05 10.65
N ASP A 146 31.79 4.47 11.81
CA ASP A 146 31.22 3.56 12.81
C ASP A 146 30.00 2.84 12.22
N PRO A 147 30.01 1.49 12.12
CA PRO A 147 28.90 0.72 11.57
C PRO A 147 27.76 0.51 12.59
N THR A 148 27.92 0.96 13.84
CA THR A 148 26.90 0.85 14.87
C THR A 148 25.69 1.70 14.50
N ASP A 149 24.49 1.16 14.71
CA ASP A 149 23.25 1.94 14.66
C ASP A 149 23.15 2.82 15.91
N LEU A 150 23.02 4.12 15.75
CA LEU A 150 23.21 5.12 16.83
C LEU A 150 21.88 5.78 17.20
N SER A 151 21.72 6.10 18.48
CA SER A 151 20.47 6.64 19.02
C SER A 151 20.33 8.14 18.81
N GLU A 152 19.53 8.56 17.84
CA GLU A 152 19.11 9.96 17.72
C GLU A 152 18.22 10.39 18.89
N GLN A 153 17.49 9.45 19.51
CA GLN A 153 16.68 9.71 20.69
C GLN A 153 17.54 10.19 21.87
N PHE A 154 18.70 9.57 22.10
CA PHE A 154 19.59 9.96 23.19
C PHE A 154 20.10 11.37 22.99
N LEU A 155 20.58 11.66 21.78
CA LEU A 155 21.10 12.98 21.45
C LEU A 155 20.00 14.04 21.55
N TYR A 156 18.80 13.77 21.02
CA TYR A 156 17.68 14.70 21.12
C TYR A 156 17.22 14.92 22.56
N TRP A 157 17.10 13.85 23.37
CA TRP A 157 16.79 13.96 24.80
C TRP A 157 17.80 14.87 25.51
N ALA A 158 19.11 14.66 25.28
CA ALA A 158 20.16 15.43 25.92
C ALA A 158 20.15 16.90 25.49
N CYS A 159 19.77 17.19 24.24
CA CYS A 159 19.50 18.55 23.80
C CYS A 159 18.35 19.18 24.59
N LYS A 160 17.21 18.49 24.72
CA LYS A 160 16.04 19.00 25.47
C LYS A 160 16.33 19.19 26.95
N ASP A 161 17.13 18.32 27.56
CA ASP A 161 17.57 18.47 28.95
C ASP A 161 18.46 19.72 29.13
N ARG A 162 19.22 20.11 28.10
CA ARG A 162 20.11 21.26 28.15
C ARG A 162 19.46 22.58 27.75
N ASP A 163 18.74 22.62 26.64
CA ASP A 163 18.12 23.85 26.13
C ASP A 163 16.83 24.22 26.87
N ARG A 164 16.13 23.24 27.44
CA ARG A 164 14.84 23.41 28.13
C ARG A 164 13.80 24.15 27.29
N ILE A 165 13.92 24.14 25.95
CA ILE A 165 12.95 24.74 25.04
C ILE A 165 11.63 23.96 25.20
N PRO A 166 10.51 24.60 25.60
CA PRO A 166 9.24 23.92 25.80
C PRO A 166 8.68 23.33 24.51
N GLY A 167 8.05 22.16 24.60
CA GLY A 167 7.44 21.50 23.46
C GLY A 167 8.42 20.73 22.58
N ASP A 168 7.86 19.86 21.74
CA ASP A 168 8.60 19.17 20.70
C ASP A 168 8.63 20.08 19.47
N VAL A 169 9.35 21.20 19.59
CA VAL A 169 9.57 22.20 18.53
C VAL A 169 10.99 22.13 17.97
N GLY A 170 11.81 21.25 18.53
CA GLY A 170 13.18 21.03 18.15
C GLY A 170 14.22 21.62 19.10
N THR A 171 15.41 21.88 18.56
CA THR A 171 16.60 22.30 19.34
C THR A 171 17.52 23.21 18.53
N ASP A 172 18.37 23.94 19.25
CA ASP A 172 19.43 24.78 18.69
C ASP A 172 20.59 23.89 18.18
N PRO A 173 21.09 24.11 16.94
CA PRO A 173 22.17 23.31 16.37
C PRO A 173 23.50 23.43 17.13
N LEU A 174 23.79 24.56 17.76
CA LEU A 174 24.96 24.75 18.64
C LEU A 174 24.83 23.98 19.95
N VAL A 175 23.61 23.89 20.51
CA VAL A 175 23.36 23.01 21.67
C VAL A 175 23.63 21.56 21.26
N GLY A 176 23.07 21.13 20.12
CA GLY A 176 23.25 19.78 19.60
C GLY A 176 24.71 19.39 19.39
N VAL A 177 25.48 20.19 18.64
CA VAL A 177 26.89 19.85 18.35
C VAL A 177 27.74 19.81 19.63
N ARG A 178 27.46 20.69 20.60
CA ARG A 178 28.13 20.66 21.90
C ARG A 178 27.72 19.45 22.73
N VAL A 179 26.47 18.97 22.63
CA VAL A 179 26.03 17.76 23.36
C VAL A 179 26.78 16.56 22.80
N LEU A 180 26.90 16.48 21.48
CA LEU A 180 27.67 15.44 20.82
C LEU A 180 29.18 15.51 21.17
N GLN A 181 29.73 16.71 21.40
CA GLN A 181 31.11 16.88 21.88
C GLN A 181 31.28 16.44 23.35
N GLU A 182 30.38 16.86 24.23
CA GLU A 182 30.53 16.69 25.68
C GLU A 182 30.05 15.33 26.20
N LEU A 183 28.96 14.81 25.65
CA LEU A 183 28.35 13.54 26.06
C LEU A 183 28.64 12.44 25.05
N GLY A 184 28.45 12.72 23.76
CA GLY A 184 28.53 11.76 22.65
C GLY A 184 27.17 11.13 22.33
N VAL A 185 27.16 9.95 21.72
CA VAL A 185 25.92 9.24 21.32
C VAL A 185 26.01 7.73 21.57
N CYS A 186 24.95 7.14 22.12
CA CYS A 186 24.89 5.70 22.39
C CYS A 186 24.35 4.90 21.19
N SER A 187 24.27 3.58 21.31
CA SER A 187 23.62 2.75 20.29
C SER A 187 22.09 2.87 20.33
N GLU A 188 21.46 2.70 19.17
CA GLU A 188 20.00 2.65 19.01
C GLU A 188 19.37 1.51 19.83
N ALA A 189 20.06 0.36 19.91
CA ALA A 189 19.62 -0.77 20.73
C ALA A 189 19.53 -0.44 22.22
N THR A 190 20.40 0.42 22.73
CA THR A 190 20.41 0.85 24.13
C THR A 190 19.35 1.92 24.42
N TRP A 191 19.04 2.77 23.45
CA TRP A 191 18.00 3.79 23.58
C TRP A 191 17.21 4.03 22.28
N PRO A 192 16.17 3.25 21.99
CA PRO A 192 15.50 3.29 20.68
C PRO A 192 14.75 4.58 20.40
N TYR A 193 14.74 4.97 19.13
CA TYR A 193 13.97 6.10 18.62
C TYR A 193 12.47 5.84 18.65
N ARG A 194 11.75 6.81 19.24
CA ARG A 194 10.29 6.83 19.28
C ARG A 194 9.79 7.93 18.34
N PRO A 195 9.32 7.62 17.12
CA PRO A 195 9.00 8.61 16.09
C PRO A 195 7.65 9.33 16.30
N ALA A 196 6.77 8.80 17.16
CA ALA A 196 5.45 9.36 17.45
C ALA A 196 4.94 8.93 18.85
N PRO A 197 3.93 9.63 19.42
CA PRO A 197 3.44 10.94 18.98
C PRO A 197 4.46 12.06 19.29
N SER A 198 4.27 13.25 18.70
CA SER A 198 5.00 14.44 19.11
C SER A 198 4.53 14.90 20.51
N ASP A 199 5.30 14.59 21.55
CA ASP A 199 4.96 14.92 22.93
C ASP A 199 5.38 16.36 23.29
N GLN A 200 4.40 17.26 23.31
CA GLN A 200 4.62 18.66 23.67
C GLN A 200 4.87 18.89 25.17
N ARG A 201 4.58 17.91 26.04
CA ARG A 201 4.80 18.00 27.50
C ARG A 201 6.16 17.44 27.88
N GLN A 202 6.58 16.34 27.27
CA GLN A 202 7.87 15.68 27.51
C GLN A 202 8.59 15.39 26.18
N PRO A 203 9.12 16.41 25.48
CA PRO A 203 9.67 16.25 24.13
C PRO A 203 10.89 15.34 24.03
N GLY A 204 11.66 15.20 25.12
CA GLY A 204 12.79 14.27 25.19
C GLY A 204 12.40 12.83 25.56
N HIS A 205 11.14 12.60 25.94
CA HIS A 205 10.66 11.40 26.64
C HIS A 205 11.38 11.16 27.98
N GLU A 206 11.32 9.93 28.50
CA GLU A 206 11.96 9.57 29.76
C GLU A 206 13.50 9.60 29.69
N ARG A 207 14.15 9.73 30.85
CA ARG A 207 15.61 9.81 30.94
C ARG A 207 16.27 8.50 30.49
N PRO A 208 17.32 8.55 29.65
CA PRO A 208 18.06 7.36 29.22
C PRO A 208 18.67 6.56 30.39
N PRO A 209 18.85 5.25 30.24
CA PRO A 209 19.53 4.42 31.23
C PRO A 209 21.01 4.79 31.38
N ALA A 210 21.63 4.45 32.51
CA ALA A 210 23.05 4.74 32.77
C ALA A 210 23.99 4.19 31.69
N LEU A 211 23.68 3.01 31.15
CA LEU A 211 24.43 2.39 30.05
C LEU A 211 24.51 3.29 28.81
N ALA A 212 23.44 4.03 28.48
CA ALA A 212 23.43 4.96 27.35
C ALA A 212 24.49 6.05 27.52
N PHE A 213 24.65 6.60 28.72
CA PHE A 213 25.68 7.61 29.00
C PHE A 213 27.10 7.04 28.92
N ASP A 214 27.30 5.78 29.27
CA ASP A 214 28.61 5.13 29.22
C ASP A 214 29.01 4.74 27.78
N GLU A 215 28.06 4.30 26.96
CA GLU A 215 28.26 4.11 25.52
C GLU A 215 28.51 5.43 24.80
N ALA A 216 27.77 6.49 25.16
CA ALA A 216 27.89 7.80 24.53
C ALA A 216 29.31 8.37 24.63
N LYS A 217 29.98 8.18 25.77
CA LYS A 217 31.37 8.63 25.98
C LYS A 217 32.36 8.08 24.95
N GLN A 218 32.04 6.98 24.29
CA GLN A 218 32.90 6.33 23.31
C GLN A 218 32.75 6.93 21.90
N ARG A 219 31.75 7.79 21.68
CA ARG A 219 31.35 8.31 20.37
C ARG A 219 31.14 9.82 20.41
N ARG A 220 32.23 10.55 20.52
CA ARG A 220 32.26 12.01 20.62
C ARG A 220 32.93 12.64 19.43
N ILE A 221 32.55 13.88 19.15
CA ILE A 221 33.32 14.74 18.25
C ILE A 221 34.44 15.43 19.05
N LYS A 222 35.57 15.68 18.39
CA LYS A 222 36.73 16.36 19.00
C LYS A 222 36.62 17.87 18.85
N SER A 223 36.33 18.35 17.65
CA SER A 223 36.18 19.79 17.37
C SER A 223 35.14 20.05 16.29
N PHE A 224 34.56 21.25 16.35
CA PHE A 224 33.65 21.78 15.36
C PHE A 224 33.93 23.26 15.16
N ARG A 225 33.51 23.79 14.01
CA ARG A 225 33.63 25.20 13.65
C ARG A 225 32.32 25.70 13.08
N LYS A 226 31.87 26.85 13.57
CA LYS A 226 30.76 27.58 12.96
C LYS A 226 31.23 28.24 11.66
N LEU A 227 30.48 28.04 10.59
CA LEU A 227 30.70 28.67 9.29
C LEU A 227 29.62 29.73 9.05
N PRO A 228 29.85 30.72 8.17
CA PRO A 228 28.80 31.65 7.76
C PRO A 228 27.64 30.85 7.16
N ALA A 229 26.42 31.06 7.63
CA ALA A 229 25.27 30.25 7.23
C ALA A 229 25.01 30.33 5.71
N THR A 230 25.33 31.46 5.09
CA THR A 230 25.23 31.71 3.64
C THR A 230 26.54 31.54 2.88
N GLY A 231 27.62 31.11 3.56
CA GLY A 231 28.98 31.03 3.03
C GLY A 231 29.25 29.80 2.17
N VAL A 232 28.74 29.79 0.93
CA VAL A 232 28.90 28.65 -0.02
C VAL A 232 30.36 28.22 -0.16
N LEU A 233 31.29 29.17 -0.34
CA LEU A 233 32.71 28.85 -0.52
C LEU A 233 33.33 28.25 0.75
N GLN A 234 32.96 28.73 1.93
CA GLN A 234 33.45 28.20 3.21
C GLN A 234 32.91 26.79 3.47
N ILE A 235 31.65 26.52 3.11
CA ILE A 235 31.08 25.18 3.20
C ILE A 235 31.78 24.23 2.22
N LYS A 236 32.01 24.64 0.97
CA LYS A 236 32.78 23.85 -0.01
C LYS A 236 34.19 23.57 0.49
N GLU A 237 34.88 24.56 1.06
CA GLU A 237 36.22 24.38 1.63
C GLU A 237 36.23 23.34 2.76
N ALA A 238 35.27 23.39 3.69
CA ALA A 238 35.15 22.40 4.76
C ALA A 238 34.97 20.98 4.20
N LEU A 239 34.05 20.80 3.25
CA LEU A 239 33.81 19.51 2.59
C LEU A 239 35.05 19.01 1.84
N ALA A 240 35.76 19.90 1.13
CA ALA A 240 37.01 19.56 0.42
C ALA A 240 38.15 19.14 1.37
N GLN A 241 38.10 19.56 2.64
CA GLN A 241 39.02 19.13 3.69
C GLN A 241 38.62 17.80 4.36
N GLY A 242 37.57 17.13 3.85
CA GLY A 242 37.06 15.87 4.41
C GLY A 242 36.22 16.04 5.67
N GLN A 243 35.73 17.25 5.93
CA GLN A 243 34.79 17.54 7.02
C GLN A 243 33.36 17.31 6.54
N ALA A 244 32.42 17.21 7.49
CA ALA A 244 30.99 17.16 7.19
C ALA A 244 30.28 18.33 7.88
N VAL A 245 29.24 18.87 7.23
CA VAL A 245 28.63 20.14 7.63
C VAL A 245 27.15 19.96 7.95
N LEU A 246 26.74 20.38 9.14
CA LEU A 246 25.31 20.58 9.43
C LEU A 246 24.86 21.82 8.66
N LEU A 247 23.90 21.64 7.75
CA LEU A 247 23.31 22.69 6.95
C LEU A 247 21.87 22.91 7.39
N GLY A 248 21.56 24.13 7.83
CA GLY A 248 20.23 24.56 8.23
C GLY A 248 19.56 25.44 7.19
N LEU A 249 18.33 25.11 6.80
CA LEU A 249 17.52 25.85 5.83
C LEU A 249 16.05 25.92 6.26
N TYR A 250 15.32 26.91 5.76
CA TYR A 250 13.86 26.82 5.77
C TYR A 250 13.39 25.83 4.72
N ILE A 251 12.49 24.94 5.12
CA ILE A 251 11.76 24.07 4.20
C ILE A 251 10.46 24.73 3.76
N TRP A 252 10.10 24.46 2.52
CA TRP A 252 8.91 25.00 1.85
C TRP A 252 8.01 23.86 1.44
N GLU A 253 6.72 24.14 1.22
CA GLU A 253 5.73 23.10 0.96
C GLU A 253 6.09 22.15 -0.20
N HIS A 254 6.79 22.64 -1.24
CA HIS A 254 7.18 21.81 -2.39
C HIS A 254 8.13 20.68 -2.03
N TRP A 255 8.87 20.78 -0.91
CA TRP A 255 9.73 19.71 -0.41
C TRP A 255 8.91 18.46 -0.04
N LEU A 256 7.64 18.68 0.32
CA LEU A 256 6.70 17.66 0.77
C LEU A 256 5.69 17.28 -0.31
N SER A 257 5.43 18.16 -1.29
CA SER A 257 4.34 17.99 -2.24
C SER A 257 4.75 17.86 -3.70
N SER A 258 5.98 18.21 -4.07
CA SER A 258 6.43 18.12 -5.46
C SER A 258 7.26 16.85 -5.70
N TRP A 259 6.99 16.18 -6.82
CA TRP A 259 7.80 15.03 -7.27
C TRP A 259 9.28 15.40 -7.49
N GLN A 260 9.60 16.63 -7.90
CA GLN A 260 10.99 17.06 -8.03
C GLN A 260 11.78 16.87 -6.73
N ALA A 261 11.18 17.22 -5.58
CA ALA A 261 11.80 17.02 -4.28
C ALA A 261 11.64 15.57 -3.79
N ARG A 262 10.44 14.99 -3.90
CA ARG A 262 10.16 13.66 -3.31
C ARG A 262 10.70 12.47 -4.09
N GLY A 263 10.81 12.58 -5.41
CA GLY A 263 11.40 11.55 -6.26
C GLY A 263 12.89 11.76 -6.43
N LEU A 264 13.32 12.96 -6.84
CA LEU A 264 14.73 13.22 -7.16
C LEU A 264 15.55 13.77 -6.01
N GLY A 265 14.95 14.26 -4.93
CA GLY A 265 15.67 14.99 -3.89
C GLY A 265 16.19 16.35 -4.34
N ARG A 266 15.78 16.88 -5.50
CA ARG A 266 16.22 18.19 -6.00
C ARG A 266 15.35 19.28 -5.40
N VAL A 267 15.90 20.09 -4.50
CA VAL A 267 15.16 21.19 -3.89
C VAL A 267 15.42 22.51 -4.59
N ARG A 268 14.37 23.31 -4.75
CA ARG A 268 14.43 24.64 -5.38
C ARG A 268 14.07 25.77 -4.42
N ALA A 269 14.33 27.00 -4.86
CA ALA A 269 13.73 28.20 -4.26
C ALA A 269 12.18 28.10 -4.33
N PRO A 270 11.47 28.71 -3.36
CA PRO A 270 10.02 28.66 -3.36
C PRO A 270 9.44 29.42 -4.54
N LEU A 271 8.39 28.87 -5.15
CA LEU A 271 7.53 29.63 -6.05
C LEU A 271 6.74 30.68 -5.25
N PRO A 272 6.29 31.78 -5.87
CA PRO A 272 5.42 32.75 -5.24
C PRO A 272 4.23 32.07 -4.54
N GLY A 273 3.94 32.48 -3.30
CA GLY A 273 2.81 31.95 -2.53
C GLY A 273 3.04 30.61 -1.84
N GLU A 274 4.21 29.97 -2.03
CA GLU A 274 4.51 28.72 -1.34
C GLU A 274 4.68 28.92 0.17
N GLN A 275 4.11 28.01 0.97
CA GLN A 275 4.20 28.09 2.44
C GLN A 275 5.58 27.70 2.96
N ARG A 276 6.14 28.53 3.85
CA ARG A 276 7.26 28.15 4.71
C ARG A 276 6.78 27.20 5.82
N LYS A 277 7.29 25.97 5.87
CA LYS A 277 6.86 24.95 6.83
C LYS A 277 7.64 24.99 8.15
N GLY A 278 8.93 25.31 8.12
CA GLY A 278 9.77 25.36 9.33
C GLY A 278 11.26 25.35 9.02
N GLY A 279 12.10 25.44 10.05
CA GLY A 279 13.54 25.26 9.93
C GLY A 279 13.90 23.77 9.96
N HIS A 280 14.79 23.33 9.08
CA HIS A 280 15.26 21.95 9.00
C HIS A 280 16.77 21.88 8.94
N ALA A 281 17.35 20.88 9.61
CA ALA A 281 18.78 20.60 9.60
C ALA A 281 19.04 19.31 8.82
N MET A 282 20.10 19.30 8.01
CA MET A 282 20.52 18.15 7.22
C MET A 282 22.05 18.07 7.12
N ALA A 283 22.59 16.89 6.78
CA ALA A 283 24.03 16.68 6.73
C ALA A 283 24.57 16.88 5.31
N ALA A 284 25.28 17.98 5.05
CA ALA A 284 26.04 18.14 3.81
C ALA A 284 27.31 17.29 3.87
N LEU A 285 27.45 16.39 2.88
CA LEU A 285 28.50 15.37 2.82
C LEU A 285 29.35 15.48 1.54
N GLY A 286 28.93 16.32 0.59
CA GLY A 286 29.64 16.52 -0.67
C GLY A 286 29.07 17.71 -1.45
N TYR A 287 29.64 17.99 -2.61
CA TYR A 287 29.16 19.03 -3.53
C TYR A 287 29.58 18.75 -4.97
N ARG A 288 28.86 19.36 -5.92
CA ARG A 288 29.17 19.33 -7.36
C ARG A 288 28.94 20.70 -7.98
N ASP A 289 29.96 21.20 -8.68
CA ASP A 289 29.81 22.35 -9.57
C ASP A 289 29.03 21.92 -10.82
N ASP A 290 27.98 22.65 -11.14
CA ASP A 290 27.05 22.35 -12.23
C ASP A 290 26.40 23.66 -12.71
N ALA A 291 26.72 24.07 -13.93
CA ALA A 291 26.22 25.32 -14.51
C ALA A 291 24.69 25.34 -14.71
N THR A 292 24.04 24.17 -14.73
CA THR A 292 22.58 24.05 -14.85
C THR A 292 21.86 24.25 -13.51
N ALA A 293 22.59 24.15 -12.39
CA ALA A 293 22.05 24.38 -11.06
C ALA A 293 22.09 25.87 -10.67
N PRO A 294 21.04 26.42 -10.01
CA PRO A 294 21.05 27.79 -9.52
C PRO A 294 22.24 28.09 -8.61
N GLY A 295 23.07 29.05 -9.03
CA GLY A 295 24.30 29.41 -8.30
C GLY A 295 25.54 28.64 -8.75
N GLY A 296 25.46 27.84 -9.82
CA GLY A 296 26.61 27.18 -10.44
C GLY A 296 26.99 25.83 -9.84
N GLY A 297 26.12 25.24 -9.02
CA GLY A 297 26.31 23.92 -8.43
C GLY A 297 25.36 23.64 -7.27
N TYR A 298 25.55 22.49 -6.63
CA TYR A 298 24.73 22.04 -5.50
C TYR A 298 25.54 21.25 -4.46
N PHE A 299 25.05 21.24 -3.23
CA PHE A 299 25.52 20.36 -2.17
C PHE A 299 24.76 19.03 -2.22
N VAL A 300 25.48 17.94 -1.98
CA VAL A 300 24.91 16.60 -1.77
C VAL A 300 24.70 16.42 -0.26
N VAL A 301 23.44 16.38 0.12
CA VAL A 301 22.98 16.51 1.51
C VAL A 301 22.18 15.26 1.89
N ARG A 302 22.47 14.65 3.02
CA ARG A 302 21.71 13.52 3.54
C ARG A 302 20.57 14.02 4.44
N ASN A 303 19.35 13.64 4.09
CA ASN A 303 18.13 14.01 4.81
C ASN A 303 17.74 12.91 5.83
N SER A 304 16.75 13.20 6.68
CA SER A 304 16.27 12.34 7.78
C SER A 304 14.78 11.96 7.66
N TRP A 305 14.27 11.86 6.44
CA TRP A 305 12.87 11.47 6.14
C TRP A 305 12.74 10.05 5.59
N GLY A 306 13.76 9.21 5.82
CA GLY A 306 13.79 7.81 5.39
C GLY A 306 14.16 7.61 3.92
N ALA A 307 14.39 6.35 3.56
CA ALA A 307 14.76 5.93 2.21
C ALA A 307 13.60 5.96 1.19
N GLU A 308 12.37 6.23 1.62
CA GLU A 308 11.23 6.42 0.72
C GLU A 308 11.16 7.85 0.16
N TRP A 309 11.88 8.80 0.78
CA TRP A 309 12.02 10.15 0.25
C TRP A 309 13.25 10.20 -0.68
N ALA A 310 13.09 10.81 -1.84
CA ALA A 310 14.10 10.91 -2.89
C ALA A 310 14.65 9.55 -3.34
N ASP A 311 13.76 8.57 -3.49
CA ASP A 311 14.10 7.18 -3.85
C ASP A 311 14.70 7.03 -5.26
N GLU A 312 14.41 7.98 -6.17
CA GLU A 312 15.00 8.08 -7.50
C GLU A 312 16.31 8.92 -7.53
N ASN A 313 16.82 9.39 -6.37
CA ASN A 313 18.01 10.25 -6.34
C ASN A 313 19.28 9.50 -6.82
N PRO A 314 20.09 10.07 -7.73
CA PRO A 314 21.32 9.46 -8.24
C PRO A 314 22.39 9.11 -7.19
N ASP A 315 22.43 9.83 -6.06
CA ASP A 315 23.36 9.57 -4.95
C ASP A 315 22.81 8.58 -3.91
N GLY A 316 21.60 8.07 -4.16
CA GLY A 316 20.92 7.08 -3.36
C GLY A 316 19.67 7.64 -2.66
N PRO A 317 18.76 6.76 -2.22
CA PRO A 317 17.56 7.17 -1.51
C PRO A 317 17.88 8.01 -0.27
N GLY A 318 17.01 8.96 0.09
CA GLY A 318 17.17 9.85 1.25
C GLY A 318 18.19 10.98 1.08
N TYR A 319 18.84 11.10 -0.08
CA TYR A 319 19.71 12.23 -0.40
C TYR A 319 18.94 13.39 -1.05
N CYS A 320 19.43 14.58 -0.79
CA CYS A 320 18.91 15.86 -1.21
C CYS A 320 20.02 16.61 -1.96
N HIS A 321 19.69 17.21 -3.09
CA HIS A 321 20.55 18.12 -3.82
C HIS A 321 20.09 19.54 -3.56
N VAL A 322 20.94 20.34 -2.91
CA VAL A 322 20.64 21.70 -2.47
C VAL A 322 21.45 22.72 -3.28
N PRO A 323 20.83 23.58 -4.12
CA PRO A 323 21.54 24.56 -4.92
C PRO A 323 22.37 25.54 -4.08
N TYR A 324 23.52 25.96 -4.61
CA TYR A 324 24.35 26.99 -3.97
C TYR A 324 23.60 28.30 -3.76
N ARG A 325 22.76 28.71 -4.72
CA ARG A 325 21.96 29.92 -4.58
C ARG A 325 21.01 29.84 -3.39
N LEU A 326 20.40 28.68 -3.15
CA LEU A 326 19.46 28.49 -2.05
C LEU A 326 20.15 28.65 -0.69
N VAL A 327 21.39 28.16 -0.55
CA VAL A 327 22.22 28.37 0.64
C VAL A 327 22.66 29.83 0.77
N ALA A 328 23.12 30.45 -0.32
CA ALA A 328 23.58 31.83 -0.31
C ALA A 328 22.49 32.84 0.08
N GLU A 329 21.23 32.57 -0.28
CA GLU A 329 20.11 33.47 -0.02
C GLU A 329 19.33 33.11 1.26
N GLY A 330 19.35 31.85 1.69
CA GLY A 330 18.45 31.33 2.73
C GLY A 330 19.11 30.49 3.82
N GLY A 331 20.44 30.41 3.88
CA GLY A 331 21.18 29.69 4.91
C GLY A 331 20.83 30.16 6.33
N LEU A 332 20.46 29.24 7.22
CA LEU A 332 20.12 29.52 8.62
C LEU A 332 21.23 29.14 9.58
N ALA A 333 21.91 28.01 9.32
CA ALA A 333 23.01 27.53 10.12
C ALA A 333 23.99 26.72 9.27
N ALA A 334 25.28 26.83 9.60
CA ALA A 334 26.34 26.03 9.00
C ALA A 334 27.38 25.69 10.09
N ILE A 335 27.53 24.41 10.41
CA ILE A 335 28.50 23.93 11.41
C ILE A 335 29.30 22.79 10.82
N ALA A 336 30.60 23.00 10.63
CA ALA A 336 31.54 21.95 10.23
C ALA A 336 31.99 21.14 11.45
N VAL A 337 31.86 19.83 11.40
CA VAL A 337 32.51 18.92 12.35
C VAL A 337 33.86 18.53 11.76
N GLU A 338 34.94 18.89 12.44
CA GLU A 338 36.29 18.82 11.87
C GLU A 338 36.98 17.48 12.17
N ALA A 339 36.66 16.87 13.31
CA ALA A 339 37.26 15.62 13.74
C ALA A 339 36.37 14.88 14.75
N VAL A 340 36.40 13.56 14.71
CA VAL A 340 35.81 12.66 15.71
C VAL A 340 36.87 12.08 16.63
N GLU A 341 36.48 11.69 17.85
CA GLU A 341 37.36 10.87 18.69
C GLU A 341 37.49 9.46 18.09
N PRO A 342 38.68 8.83 18.12
CA PRO A 342 38.82 7.44 17.68
C PRO A 342 37.91 6.56 18.53
N PRO A 343 37.11 5.66 17.93
CA PRO A 343 36.25 4.77 18.72
C PRO A 343 37.11 3.99 19.71
N GLY A 344 36.73 4.03 21.00
CA GLY A 344 37.41 3.25 22.03
C GLY A 344 37.40 1.76 21.68
N PRO A 345 38.41 0.96 22.11
CA PRO A 345 38.39 -0.47 21.86
C PRO A 345 37.09 -1.06 22.42
N ALA A 346 36.32 -1.74 21.57
CA ALA A 346 35.09 -2.41 21.96
C ALA A 346 35.37 -3.24 23.22
N ALA A 347 34.71 -2.90 24.34
CA ALA A 347 34.87 -3.65 25.56
C ALA A 347 34.39 -5.09 25.31
N SER A 348 35.29 -6.06 25.40
CA SER A 348 34.90 -7.45 25.59
C SER A 348 34.02 -7.54 26.84
N PRO A 349 33.00 -8.41 26.87
CA PRO A 349 32.14 -8.56 28.05
C PRO A 349 32.97 -9.15 29.19
N ALA A 350 33.54 -8.27 30.01
CA ALA A 350 34.41 -8.63 31.12
C ALA A 350 33.60 -8.68 32.41
N ALA A 351 33.23 -9.91 32.77
CA ALA A 351 33.10 -10.47 34.11
C ALA A 351 32.57 -9.55 35.23
N GLU A 352 31.38 -9.90 35.71
CA GLU A 352 30.81 -9.48 36.99
C GLU A 352 31.89 -9.32 38.07
N ARG A 353 32.14 -8.08 38.48
CA ARG A 353 32.80 -7.77 39.75
C ARG A 353 31.74 -7.29 40.73
N GLN A 354 31.54 -8.08 41.77
CA GLN A 354 30.73 -7.74 42.94
C GLN A 354 31.23 -6.45 43.61
N PRO A 355 30.36 -5.51 44.01
CA PRO A 355 30.72 -4.45 44.94
C PRO A 355 30.53 -4.89 46.40
N ALA A 356 31.55 -4.62 47.21
CA ALA A 356 31.49 -4.65 48.69
C ALA A 356 30.79 -3.38 49.23
N PRO A 357 30.30 -3.37 50.49
CA PRO A 357 29.20 -2.50 50.91
C PRO A 357 29.61 -1.26 51.69
N SER A 358 28.83 -0.18 51.55
CA SER A 358 28.48 0.85 52.55
C SER A 358 27.85 2.05 51.82
N GLY A 359 26.75 2.69 52.22
CA GLY A 359 25.88 2.55 53.38
C GLY A 359 24.75 3.59 53.27
N GLU A 360 23.57 3.15 53.69
CA GLU A 360 22.49 3.89 54.37
C GLU A 360 21.74 5.03 53.66
N GLY A 361 20.47 4.73 53.37
CA GLY A 361 19.39 5.67 53.07
C GLY A 361 18.07 4.91 52.99
N GLU A 362 17.34 4.84 54.11
CA GLU A 362 16.14 4.04 54.34
C GLU A 362 14.99 4.32 53.34
N ALA A 363 14.76 3.35 52.44
CA ALA A 363 13.49 3.11 51.76
C ALA A 363 13.44 1.65 51.25
N SER A 364 13.57 0.65 52.14
CA SER A 364 13.88 -0.73 51.71
C SER A 364 13.03 -1.85 52.34
N GLY A 365 11.78 -1.58 52.70
CA GLY A 365 10.87 -2.65 53.13
C GLY A 365 10.27 -3.44 51.96
N ASP A 366 9.57 -2.73 51.07
CA ASP A 366 8.80 -3.35 49.98
C ASP A 366 9.64 -3.69 48.73
N LEU A 367 10.64 -2.87 48.40
CA LEU A 367 11.45 -3.11 47.20
C LEU A 367 12.38 -4.32 47.32
N ALA A 368 12.89 -4.57 48.54
CA ALA A 368 13.72 -5.74 48.83
C ALA A 368 12.88 -7.03 48.77
N ALA A 369 11.66 -7.00 49.29
CA ALA A 369 10.74 -8.14 49.22
C ALA A 369 10.34 -8.47 47.77
N LEU A 370 10.06 -7.45 46.95
CA LEU A 370 9.77 -7.62 45.52
C LEU A 370 11.00 -8.09 44.71
N TYR A 371 12.20 -7.61 45.08
CA TYR A 371 13.44 -8.06 44.44
C TYR A 371 13.79 -9.52 44.81
N ASP A 372 13.55 -9.91 46.05
CA ASP A 372 13.72 -11.29 46.52
C ASP A 372 12.68 -12.22 45.86
N GLU A 373 11.43 -11.77 45.70
CA GLU A 373 10.39 -12.52 44.98
C GLU A 373 10.70 -12.64 43.49
N ALA A 374 11.15 -11.56 42.83
CA ALA A 374 11.57 -11.59 41.43
C ALA A 374 12.80 -12.49 41.21
N SER A 375 13.77 -12.44 42.12
CA SER A 375 14.97 -13.30 42.09
C SER A 375 14.62 -14.78 42.34
N ALA A 376 13.63 -15.05 43.21
CA ALA A 376 13.12 -16.39 43.44
C ALA A 376 12.40 -16.94 42.19
N LEU A 377 11.54 -16.13 41.56
CA LEU A 377 10.86 -16.47 40.31
C LEU A 377 11.84 -16.71 39.15
N GLN A 378 12.87 -15.88 39.02
CA GLN A 378 13.91 -16.05 38.01
C GLN A 378 14.72 -17.34 38.24
N SER A 379 15.03 -17.65 39.51
CA SER A 379 15.71 -18.89 39.88
C SER A 379 14.85 -20.13 39.61
N GLU A 380 13.53 -20.03 39.82
CA GLU A 380 12.57 -21.10 39.52
C GLU A 380 12.40 -21.30 38.01
N LEU A 381 12.33 -20.22 37.23
CA LEU A 381 12.33 -20.26 35.77
C LEU A 381 13.60 -20.95 35.24
N GLN A 382 14.78 -20.58 35.75
CA GLN A 382 16.05 -21.19 35.33
C GLN A 382 16.11 -22.69 35.66
N ARG A 383 15.56 -23.11 36.80
CA ARG A 383 15.42 -24.54 37.15
C ARG A 383 14.46 -25.25 36.20
N LEU A 384 13.33 -24.65 35.84
CA LEU A 384 12.37 -25.22 34.90
C LEU A 384 12.96 -25.38 33.50
N VAL A 385 13.69 -24.36 33.01
CA VAL A 385 14.43 -24.42 31.73
C VAL A 385 15.48 -25.53 31.76
N THR A 386 16.29 -25.62 32.81
CA THR A 386 17.30 -26.68 32.95
C THR A 386 16.66 -28.07 33.00
N ARG A 387 15.49 -28.20 33.65
CA ARG A 387 14.74 -29.45 33.70
C ARG A 387 14.13 -29.81 32.35
N LEU A 388 13.65 -28.82 31.59
CA LEU A 388 13.16 -28.99 30.23
C LEU A 388 14.29 -29.44 29.30
N ASP A 389 15.46 -28.82 29.35
CA ASP A 389 16.64 -29.25 28.58
C ASP A 389 17.06 -30.68 28.95
N GLY A 390 16.97 -31.04 30.23
CA GLY A 390 17.21 -32.41 30.69
C GLY A 390 16.15 -33.42 30.21
N LEU A 391 14.90 -32.99 29.97
CA LEU A 391 13.84 -33.82 29.37
C LEU A 391 14.03 -33.94 27.86
N VAL A 392 14.34 -32.85 27.17
CA VAL A 392 14.65 -32.81 25.72
C VAL A 392 15.86 -33.69 25.42
N ASN A 393 16.91 -33.63 26.21
CA ASN A 393 18.08 -34.51 26.08
C ASN A 393 17.78 -35.98 26.36
N ARG A 394 16.83 -36.28 27.26
CA ARG A 394 16.38 -37.67 27.51
C ARG A 394 15.50 -38.19 26.37
N LEU A 395 14.65 -37.35 25.81
CA LEU A 395 13.87 -37.65 24.59
C LEU A 395 14.80 -37.91 23.39
N GLY A 396 15.84 -37.08 23.21
CA GLY A 396 16.85 -37.29 22.16
C GLY A 396 17.66 -38.57 22.31
N ARG A 397 17.83 -39.09 23.53
CA ARG A 397 18.51 -40.38 23.79
C ARG A 397 17.60 -41.61 23.63
N LEU A 398 16.28 -41.43 23.70
CA LEU A 398 15.30 -42.49 23.43
C LEU A 398 15.05 -42.69 21.92
N VAL A 399 15.45 -41.71 21.11
CA VAL A 399 15.35 -41.73 19.65
C VAL A 399 16.75 -41.78 19.04
N GLY A 400 17.43 -42.92 19.22
CA GLY A 400 18.65 -43.24 18.47
C GLY A 400 18.32 -43.92 17.14
N PRO A 401 19.04 -43.63 16.03
CA PRO A 401 18.93 -44.40 14.80
C PRO A 401 19.68 -45.73 14.91
N ALA A 402 19.01 -46.82 14.55
CA ALA A 402 19.59 -48.14 14.40
C ALA A 402 20.25 -48.30 13.02
N GLY A 403 21.46 -48.87 12.98
CA GLY A 403 22.02 -49.52 11.77
C GLY A 403 23.46 -49.14 11.42
N GLN A 404 24.41 -50.00 11.78
CA GLN A 404 25.87 -49.86 11.64
C GLN A 404 26.41 -50.10 10.23
N GLY A 405 27.58 -49.49 9.92
CA GLY A 405 28.48 -49.95 8.85
C GLY A 405 29.77 -49.13 8.76
N ARG A 406 30.90 -49.73 9.16
CA ARG A 406 32.27 -49.17 9.30
C ARG A 406 32.96 -48.91 7.95
N GLY A 407 33.93 -47.97 7.93
CA GLY A 407 35.14 -48.13 7.11
C GLY A 407 35.80 -46.86 6.52
N THR A 408 36.72 -46.25 7.29
CA THR A 408 38.06 -45.71 6.89
C THR A 408 38.29 -45.02 5.53
N GLY A 409 38.85 -43.79 5.57
CA GLY A 409 39.74 -43.28 4.50
C GLY A 409 39.66 -41.76 4.25
N PRO A 410 40.78 -40.99 4.27
CA PRO A 410 40.76 -39.53 4.32
C PRO A 410 40.98 -38.83 2.97
N ALA A 411 40.59 -37.54 2.93
CA ALA A 411 41.16 -36.42 2.19
C ALA A 411 41.39 -36.53 0.67
N ALA A 412 40.76 -35.64 -0.10
CA ALA A 412 41.44 -34.52 -0.79
C ALA A 412 40.60 -33.93 -1.96
N SER A 413 40.57 -32.60 -1.95
CA SER A 413 40.46 -31.60 -3.03
C SER A 413 39.91 -31.93 -4.43
N ALA A 414 39.12 -30.95 -4.88
CA ALA A 414 39.30 -30.18 -6.13
C ALA A 414 38.37 -30.46 -7.33
N ALA A 415 37.76 -29.34 -7.73
CA ALA A 415 37.47 -28.88 -9.09
C ALA A 415 36.41 -29.63 -9.91
N ALA A 416 35.25 -28.97 -10.01
CA ALA A 416 34.22 -29.25 -10.99
C ALA A 416 34.68 -28.84 -12.40
N VAL A 417 34.55 -29.75 -13.37
CA VAL A 417 34.53 -29.46 -14.80
C VAL A 417 33.18 -29.93 -15.34
N ALA A 418 32.49 -29.03 -16.03
CA ALA A 418 31.19 -29.24 -16.65
C ALA A 418 31.26 -30.27 -17.80
N PRO A 419 30.21 -31.08 -18.05
CA PRO A 419 30.12 -31.85 -19.28
C PRO A 419 29.09 -31.31 -20.28
N ALA A 420 29.49 -31.52 -21.53
CA ALA A 420 28.93 -31.16 -22.83
C ALA A 420 27.51 -31.66 -23.15
N ALA A 421 26.91 -30.95 -24.11
CA ALA A 421 25.65 -31.27 -24.80
C ALA A 421 25.81 -32.32 -25.91
N VAL A 422 24.81 -33.19 -26.06
CA VAL A 422 24.37 -33.92 -27.29
C VAL A 422 22.91 -34.33 -27.00
N GLY A 423 21.87 -34.28 -27.84
CA GLY A 423 21.70 -34.13 -29.29
C GLY A 423 20.67 -35.19 -29.74
N GLY A 424 19.51 -34.79 -30.28
CA GLY A 424 18.54 -35.69 -30.92
C GLY A 424 17.07 -35.43 -30.56
N ALA A 425 16.25 -35.10 -31.56
CA ALA A 425 14.87 -34.65 -31.43
C ALA A 425 13.86 -35.79 -31.25
N THR A 426 12.89 -35.59 -30.34
CA THR A 426 11.51 -36.11 -30.45
C THR A 426 10.53 -35.14 -29.81
N SER A 427 9.55 -34.70 -30.59
CA SER A 427 8.52 -33.71 -30.24
C SER A 427 7.28 -34.34 -29.61
N GLY A 428 6.83 -33.77 -28.47
CA GLY A 428 5.55 -34.07 -27.79
C GLY A 428 5.45 -33.34 -26.44
N PRO A 429 4.24 -33.13 -25.87
CA PRO A 429 3.99 -32.22 -24.73
C PRO A 429 4.46 -32.72 -23.35
N LEU A 430 5.13 -33.87 -23.28
CA LEU A 430 5.65 -34.48 -22.06
C LEU A 430 7.05 -35.04 -22.34
N ILE A 431 8.01 -34.78 -21.45
CA ILE A 431 9.37 -35.35 -21.53
C ILE A 431 9.54 -36.38 -20.41
N LEU A 432 9.96 -37.58 -20.79
CA LEU A 432 10.33 -38.68 -19.90
C LEU A 432 11.80 -38.53 -19.52
N ILE A 433 12.14 -38.42 -18.24
CA ILE A 433 13.53 -38.35 -17.77
C ILE A 433 13.84 -39.60 -16.95
N SER A 434 14.78 -40.41 -17.42
CA SER A 434 15.33 -41.54 -16.67
C SER A 434 16.53 -41.07 -15.85
N ARG A 435 16.48 -41.19 -14.52
CA ARG A 435 17.63 -40.92 -13.63
C ARG A 435 18.42 -42.20 -13.37
N GLU A 436 19.76 -42.13 -13.45
CA GLU A 436 20.64 -43.18 -12.91
C GLU A 436 21.23 -42.77 -11.56
N GLY A 437 21.17 -43.69 -10.58
CA GLY A 437 21.62 -43.48 -9.19
C GLY A 437 20.60 -44.02 -8.16
N PRO A 438 20.93 -44.09 -6.85
CA PRO A 438 20.03 -44.63 -5.84
C PRO A 438 18.78 -43.74 -5.70
N GLY A 439 17.61 -44.27 -6.09
CA GLY A 439 16.38 -43.50 -6.30
C GLY A 439 15.92 -43.43 -7.76
N ALA A 440 16.55 -44.20 -8.65
CA ALA A 440 16.21 -44.28 -10.07
C ALA A 440 14.75 -44.67 -10.34
N GLY A 441 14.10 -43.88 -11.18
CA GLY A 441 12.77 -44.09 -11.74
C GLY A 441 12.55 -43.15 -12.92
N GLU A 442 11.57 -43.48 -13.77
CA GLU A 442 11.09 -42.60 -14.84
C GLU A 442 10.05 -41.64 -14.25
N GLU A 443 10.30 -40.34 -14.33
CA GLU A 443 9.33 -39.31 -13.93
C GLU A 443 8.86 -38.52 -15.15
N LEU A 444 7.54 -38.33 -15.24
CA LEU A 444 6.82 -37.59 -16.27
C LEU A 444 6.58 -36.16 -15.80
N TYR A 445 7.06 -35.17 -16.55
CA TYR A 445 6.90 -33.75 -16.21
C TYR A 445 6.04 -33.02 -17.26
N PRO A 446 4.94 -32.35 -16.85
CA PRO A 446 4.30 -31.31 -17.62
C PRO A 446 4.91 -29.93 -17.29
N ASN A 447 5.22 -29.13 -18.32
CA ASN A 447 5.81 -27.77 -18.30
C ASN A 447 7.33 -27.63 -18.08
N GLY A 448 7.95 -26.98 -19.07
CA GLY A 448 9.39 -26.94 -19.31
C GLY A 448 10.20 -26.20 -18.25
N VAL A 449 11.32 -26.83 -17.89
CA VAL A 449 12.34 -26.34 -16.99
C VAL A 449 13.69 -26.47 -17.70
N SER A 450 14.56 -25.46 -17.65
CA SER A 450 15.91 -25.48 -18.22
C SER A 450 16.78 -26.56 -17.53
N PRO A 451 17.92 -26.96 -18.11
CA PRO A 451 18.85 -27.92 -17.50
C PRO A 451 19.32 -27.54 -16.08
N GLU A 452 19.18 -26.27 -15.69
CA GLU A 452 19.51 -25.71 -14.38
C GLU A 452 18.31 -25.62 -13.40
N GLY A 453 17.13 -26.12 -13.78
CA GLY A 453 15.97 -26.15 -12.89
C GLY A 453 15.07 -24.90 -12.92
N GLN A 454 15.15 -24.06 -13.95
CA GLN A 454 14.32 -22.85 -14.08
C GLN A 454 13.17 -22.98 -15.11
N PRO A 455 11.96 -22.46 -14.87
CA PRO A 455 10.88 -22.48 -15.87
C PRO A 455 11.30 -21.81 -17.19
N LEU A 456 11.02 -22.46 -18.33
CA LEU A 456 11.36 -21.96 -19.69
C LEU A 456 10.50 -20.76 -20.15
N LEU A 457 9.53 -20.33 -19.35
CA LEU A 457 8.71 -19.15 -19.59
C LEU A 457 9.00 -18.14 -18.47
N ARG A 458 9.75 -17.09 -18.82
CA ARG A 458 9.90 -15.88 -18.01
C ARG A 458 9.31 -14.71 -18.80
N ILE A 459 8.20 -14.17 -18.31
CA ILE A 459 7.98 -12.73 -18.47
C ILE A 459 9.06 -12.11 -17.61
N ASP A 460 9.87 -11.22 -18.17
CA ASP A 460 10.69 -10.39 -17.31
C ASP A 460 9.75 -9.49 -16.50
N ALA A 461 9.55 -9.85 -15.23
CA ALA A 461 8.67 -9.14 -14.34
C ALA A 461 9.16 -7.69 -14.12
N ALA A 462 10.45 -7.42 -14.28
CA ALA A 462 10.98 -6.06 -14.24
C ALA A 462 10.59 -5.28 -15.49
N THR A 463 10.67 -5.85 -16.69
CA THR A 463 10.14 -5.22 -17.92
C THR A 463 8.63 -4.97 -17.81
N ALA A 464 7.84 -5.97 -17.37
CA ALA A 464 6.38 -5.79 -17.20
C ALA A 464 6.04 -4.72 -16.15
N SER A 465 6.80 -4.66 -15.05
CA SER A 465 6.67 -3.60 -14.04
C SER A 465 7.14 -2.24 -14.55
N TRP A 466 8.25 -2.17 -15.27
CA TRP A 466 8.80 -0.94 -15.84
C TRP A 466 7.81 -0.33 -16.83
N LEU A 467 7.16 -1.15 -17.65
CA LEU A 467 6.10 -0.70 -18.57
C LEU A 467 4.81 -0.33 -17.87
N ALA A 468 4.44 -1.02 -16.77
CA ALA A 468 3.35 -0.57 -15.90
C ALA A 468 3.65 0.76 -15.18
N GLN A 469 4.88 1.27 -15.32
CA GLN A 469 5.37 2.53 -14.74
C GLN A 469 5.81 3.57 -15.80
N ASP A 470 5.80 3.25 -17.11
CA ASP A 470 6.37 4.08 -18.19
C ASP A 470 5.51 4.09 -19.50
N ARG A 471 5.40 5.23 -20.21
CA ARG A 471 4.42 5.44 -21.33
C ARG A 471 4.88 4.80 -22.65
N LEU A 472 4.08 3.91 -23.26
CA LEU A 472 4.11 3.61 -24.70
C LEU A 472 2.69 3.56 -25.30
N SER A 473 2.40 4.38 -26.32
CA SER A 473 1.13 4.38 -27.06
C SER A 473 1.32 4.55 -28.57
N ALA A 474 0.93 3.53 -29.35
CA ALA A 474 0.41 3.64 -30.71
C ALA A 474 -0.45 2.39 -31.03
N GLU A 475 -1.58 2.56 -31.70
CA GLU A 475 -2.51 1.50 -32.12
C GLU A 475 -2.32 1.14 -33.61
N PRO A 476 -2.41 -0.15 -33.99
CA PRO A 476 -2.64 -0.57 -35.37
C PRO A 476 -4.13 -0.70 -35.71
N GLN A 477 -4.47 -0.39 -36.97
CA GLN A 477 -5.82 -0.13 -37.47
C GLN A 477 -6.62 -1.37 -37.92
N GLU A 478 -6.43 -2.57 -37.35
CA GLU A 478 -6.94 -3.83 -37.97
C GLU A 478 -7.85 -4.72 -37.08
N LEU A 479 -8.48 -4.21 -36.01
CA LEU A 479 -9.27 -5.06 -35.09
C LEU A 479 -10.81 -5.02 -35.25
N GLN A 480 -11.31 -4.50 -36.37
CA GLN A 480 -12.74 -4.56 -36.69
C GLN A 480 -13.27 -5.98 -37.01
N GLY A 481 -12.39 -6.94 -37.32
CA GLY A 481 -12.80 -8.33 -37.66
C GLY A 481 -13.17 -9.21 -36.47
N VAL A 482 -12.62 -8.96 -35.28
CA VAL A 482 -12.80 -9.84 -34.10
C VAL A 482 -14.13 -9.55 -33.39
N TYR A 483 -14.64 -8.32 -33.47
CA TYR A 483 -15.91 -7.91 -32.88
C TYR A 483 -17.12 -8.63 -33.50
N GLN A 484 -17.06 -8.99 -34.79
CA GLN A 484 -18.13 -9.75 -35.45
C GLN A 484 -18.15 -11.23 -35.06
N ALA A 485 -17.01 -11.81 -34.68
CA ALA A 485 -16.95 -13.20 -34.22
C ALA A 485 -17.51 -13.39 -32.80
N LYS A 486 -17.45 -12.35 -31.95
CA LYS A 486 -18.00 -12.39 -30.58
C LYS A 486 -19.52 -12.23 -30.52
N GLN A 487 -20.13 -11.52 -31.48
CA GLN A 487 -21.59 -11.42 -31.55
C GLN A 487 -22.28 -12.76 -31.80
N THR A 488 -21.61 -13.72 -32.45
CA THR A 488 -22.15 -15.06 -32.71
C THR A 488 -22.02 -16.00 -31.50
N ALA A 489 -21.15 -15.70 -30.53
CA ALA A 489 -21.00 -16.49 -29.29
C ALA A 489 -22.01 -16.08 -28.19
N ALA A 490 -22.63 -14.91 -28.32
CA ALA A 490 -23.59 -14.36 -27.36
C ALA A 490 -24.98 -15.03 -27.41
N GLU A 491 -25.21 -15.99 -28.31
CA GLU A 491 -26.52 -16.64 -28.49
C GLU A 491 -26.68 -17.96 -27.72
N THR A 492 -25.71 -18.40 -26.91
CA THR A 492 -25.83 -19.62 -26.09
C THR A 492 -25.84 -19.35 -24.58
N SER A 493 -27.08 -19.35 -24.07
CA SER A 493 -27.57 -19.37 -22.69
C SER A 493 -26.79 -20.22 -21.67
N HIS A 494 -26.62 -19.65 -20.47
CA HIS A 494 -26.25 -20.22 -19.16
C HIS A 494 -24.73 -20.33 -18.88
N LEU A 495 -24.13 -19.22 -18.41
CA LEU A 495 -22.90 -19.24 -17.64
C LEU A 495 -23.24 -19.20 -16.14
N GLY A 496 -22.30 -19.64 -15.29
CA GLY A 496 -22.55 -19.85 -13.87
C GLY A 496 -23.14 -21.23 -13.59
N VAL A 497 -24.44 -21.43 -13.80
CA VAL A 497 -25.15 -22.67 -13.44
C VAL A 497 -25.45 -23.60 -14.62
N THR A 498 -25.73 -24.88 -14.35
CA THR A 498 -26.27 -25.79 -15.37
C THR A 498 -27.66 -25.36 -15.84
N ARG A 499 -28.01 -25.63 -17.09
CA ARG A 499 -29.27 -25.23 -17.75
C ARG A 499 -30.57 -25.47 -16.94
N ASP A 500 -30.61 -26.53 -16.13
CA ASP A 500 -31.80 -26.90 -15.37
C ASP A 500 -31.93 -26.16 -14.02
N ILE A 501 -31.03 -25.21 -13.73
CA ILE A 501 -31.00 -24.44 -12.49
C ILE A 501 -31.27 -22.98 -12.83
N ASP A 502 -32.26 -22.40 -12.18
CA ASP A 502 -32.51 -20.96 -12.22
C ASP A 502 -31.63 -20.25 -11.18
N PRO A 503 -30.63 -19.45 -11.59
CA PRO A 503 -29.74 -18.77 -10.64
C PRO A 503 -30.48 -17.71 -9.81
N LEU A 504 -31.66 -17.24 -10.24
CA LEU A 504 -32.45 -16.22 -9.52
C LEU A 504 -33.30 -16.80 -8.39
N LYS A 505 -33.46 -18.13 -8.34
CA LYS A 505 -34.22 -18.84 -7.30
C LYS A 505 -33.29 -19.53 -6.32
N LEU A 506 -33.26 -19.05 -5.08
CA LEU A 506 -32.36 -19.59 -4.06
C LEU A 506 -32.68 -21.05 -3.71
N GLU A 507 -33.93 -21.49 -3.91
CA GLU A 507 -34.36 -22.88 -3.74
C GLU A 507 -33.66 -23.82 -4.73
N GLU A 508 -33.24 -23.33 -5.90
CA GLU A 508 -32.52 -24.10 -6.92
C GLU A 508 -31.01 -23.83 -6.85
N ALA A 509 -30.62 -22.56 -6.82
CA ALA A 509 -29.24 -22.09 -6.81
C ALA A 509 -28.48 -22.42 -5.52
N ARG A 510 -29.20 -22.48 -4.38
CA ARG A 510 -28.68 -22.70 -3.02
C ARG A 510 -27.65 -21.66 -2.57
N TRP A 511 -27.36 -21.67 -1.27
CA TRP A 511 -26.43 -20.73 -0.62
C TRP A 511 -25.67 -21.40 0.52
N ALA A 512 -24.38 -21.10 0.68
CA ALA A 512 -23.58 -21.53 1.84
C ALA A 512 -22.46 -20.56 2.21
N VAL A 513 -21.94 -20.74 3.42
CA VAL A 513 -20.77 -20.05 3.95
C VAL A 513 -19.52 -20.90 3.75
N VAL A 514 -18.42 -20.28 3.35
CA VAL A 514 -17.08 -20.88 3.38
C VAL A 514 -16.26 -20.18 4.45
N ILE A 515 -15.74 -20.95 5.40
CA ILE A 515 -14.90 -20.46 6.50
C ILE A 515 -13.63 -21.31 6.60
N ASN A 516 -12.52 -20.70 7.00
CA ASN A 516 -11.27 -21.43 7.21
C ASN A 516 -11.40 -22.40 8.41
N ALA A 517 -10.86 -23.61 8.25
CA ALA A 517 -10.83 -24.65 9.28
C ALA A 517 -10.34 -24.18 10.65
N THR A 518 -9.31 -23.33 10.68
CA THR A 518 -8.64 -22.86 11.91
C THR A 518 -9.27 -21.59 12.47
N GLU A 519 -10.24 -21.01 11.76
CA GLU A 519 -10.94 -19.82 12.21
C GLU A 519 -11.92 -20.15 13.36
N ARG A 520 -12.27 -19.14 14.15
CA ARG A 520 -13.18 -19.24 15.29
C ARG A 520 -14.63 -19.53 14.86
N ALA A 521 -15.28 -20.50 15.50
CA ALA A 521 -16.68 -20.84 15.25
C ALA A 521 -17.64 -19.70 15.67
N GLU A 522 -17.21 -18.80 16.55
CA GLU A 522 -17.93 -17.59 16.94
C GLU A 522 -18.26 -16.67 15.76
N LEU A 523 -17.51 -16.74 14.63
CA LEU A 523 -17.90 -16.04 13.42
C LEU A 523 -19.17 -16.63 12.79
N ILE A 524 -19.29 -17.97 12.78
CA ILE A 524 -20.49 -18.67 12.30
C ILE A 524 -21.68 -18.32 13.20
N GLU A 525 -21.46 -18.29 14.52
CA GLU A 525 -22.46 -17.85 15.50
C GLU A 525 -22.93 -16.43 15.22
N ALA A 526 -21.99 -15.50 15.01
CA ALA A 526 -22.32 -14.10 14.74
C ALA A 526 -23.19 -13.93 13.49
N ILE A 527 -22.92 -14.67 12.41
CA ILE A 527 -23.74 -14.58 11.18
C ILE A 527 -24.93 -15.54 11.13
N TRP A 528 -25.20 -16.28 12.21
CA TRP A 528 -26.28 -17.28 12.24
C TRP A 528 -27.66 -16.72 11.86
N PRO A 529 -28.05 -15.48 12.24
CA PRO A 529 -29.30 -14.88 11.78
C PRO A 529 -29.44 -14.85 10.24
N LEU A 530 -28.34 -14.54 9.55
CA LEU A 530 -28.30 -14.55 8.08
C LEU A 530 -28.37 -15.97 7.52
N ILE A 531 -27.63 -16.92 8.10
CA ILE A 531 -27.69 -18.34 7.70
C ILE A 531 -29.13 -18.85 7.80
N ALA A 532 -29.80 -18.59 8.92
CA ALA A 532 -31.18 -19.02 9.15
C ALA A 532 -32.15 -18.39 8.13
N HIS A 533 -32.00 -17.10 7.85
CA HIS A 533 -32.78 -16.38 6.83
C HIS A 533 -32.59 -16.99 5.44
N ARG A 534 -31.35 -17.25 5.02
CA ARG A 534 -31.05 -17.89 3.72
C ARG A 534 -31.60 -19.31 3.65
N MET A 535 -31.52 -20.08 4.74
CA MET A 535 -32.15 -21.41 4.78
C MET A 535 -33.66 -21.35 4.57
N GLN A 536 -34.33 -20.39 5.19
CA GLN A 536 -35.77 -20.18 4.99
C GLN A 536 -36.08 -19.85 3.53
N GLN A 537 -35.32 -18.96 2.90
CA GLN A 537 -35.48 -18.63 1.47
C GLN A 537 -35.17 -19.82 0.55
N MET A 538 -34.31 -20.75 0.96
CA MET A 538 -34.07 -22.01 0.24
C MET A 538 -35.18 -23.06 0.46
N GLY A 539 -36.22 -22.75 1.25
CA GLY A 539 -37.33 -23.65 1.58
C GLY A 539 -37.05 -24.62 2.73
N HIS A 540 -36.03 -24.36 3.57
CA HIS A 540 -35.61 -25.22 4.67
C HIS A 540 -35.72 -24.54 6.03
N SER A 541 -35.94 -25.33 7.08
CA SER A 541 -35.79 -24.83 8.46
C SER A 541 -34.31 -24.87 8.88
N ALA A 542 -33.85 -23.88 9.63
CA ALA A 542 -32.50 -23.87 10.17
C ALA A 542 -32.29 -25.06 11.14
N PRO A 543 -31.21 -25.84 11.00
CA PRO A 543 -30.91 -26.94 11.89
C PRO A 543 -30.56 -26.42 13.29
N GLN A 544 -30.81 -27.23 14.30
CA GLN A 544 -30.38 -26.91 15.66
C GLN A 544 -28.86 -27.07 15.77
N VAL A 545 -28.18 -26.02 16.24
CA VAL A 545 -26.72 -26.00 16.43
C VAL A 545 -26.36 -25.51 17.82
N SER A 546 -25.14 -25.81 18.25
CA SER A 546 -24.58 -25.40 19.54
C SER A 546 -23.15 -24.88 19.37
N PHE A 547 -22.81 -23.80 20.06
CA PHE A 547 -21.46 -23.20 20.01
C PHE A 547 -20.73 -23.42 21.33
N THR A 548 -19.43 -23.70 21.24
CA THR A 548 -18.54 -23.83 22.40
C THR A 548 -17.46 -22.75 22.30
N ALA A 549 -17.20 -22.03 23.40
CA ALA A 549 -16.23 -20.94 23.40
C ALA A 549 -14.82 -21.42 23.04
N GLY A 550 -14.14 -20.71 22.14
CA GLY A 550 -12.79 -21.04 21.66
C GLY A 550 -12.73 -22.22 20.69
N GLU A 551 -13.87 -22.75 20.25
CA GLU A 551 -13.93 -23.81 19.26
C GLU A 551 -13.61 -23.27 17.86
N ASN A 552 -12.83 -24.01 17.07
CA ASN A 552 -12.61 -23.66 15.66
C ASN A 552 -13.70 -24.21 14.73
N ALA A 553 -13.83 -23.60 13.56
CA ALA A 553 -14.87 -23.89 12.59
C ALA A 553 -14.86 -25.36 12.11
N ALA A 554 -13.67 -25.97 11.95
CA ALA A 554 -13.58 -27.38 11.55
C ALA A 554 -14.14 -28.32 12.63
N THR A 555 -13.79 -28.08 13.90
CA THR A 555 -14.28 -28.88 15.04
C THR A 555 -15.79 -28.71 15.19
N TRP A 556 -16.25 -27.46 15.10
CA TRP A 556 -17.67 -27.14 15.14
C TRP A 556 -18.44 -27.84 14.03
N LEU A 557 -17.97 -27.78 12.78
CA LEU A 557 -18.67 -28.40 11.66
C LEU A 557 -18.72 -29.92 11.81
N ASN A 558 -17.63 -30.56 12.24
CA ASN A 558 -17.58 -32.00 12.46
C ASN A 558 -18.67 -32.47 13.44
N ARG A 559 -18.89 -31.74 14.54
CA ARG A 559 -19.95 -32.09 15.51
C ARG A 559 -21.36 -32.04 14.91
N HIS A 560 -21.59 -31.14 13.95
CA HIS A 560 -22.91 -30.93 13.34
C HIS A 560 -23.10 -31.72 12.03
N THR A 561 -22.10 -32.48 11.60
CA THR A 561 -22.12 -33.26 10.34
C THR A 561 -21.81 -34.74 10.55
N ASP A 562 -21.99 -35.26 11.77
CA ASP A 562 -21.66 -36.64 12.12
C ASP A 562 -20.19 -36.98 11.80
N ASN A 563 -19.28 -36.16 12.33
CA ASN A 563 -17.84 -36.22 12.08
C ASN A 563 -17.46 -36.14 10.59
N GLY A 564 -18.21 -35.34 9.82
CA GLY A 564 -18.02 -35.17 8.38
C GLY A 564 -18.63 -36.26 7.51
N ALA A 565 -19.35 -37.23 8.09
CA ALA A 565 -20.05 -38.26 7.32
C ALA A 565 -21.23 -37.70 6.51
N LYS A 566 -21.86 -36.62 6.98
CA LYS A 566 -22.93 -35.92 6.26
C LYS A 566 -22.37 -34.79 5.40
N THR A 567 -22.73 -34.80 4.13
CA THR A 567 -22.36 -33.76 3.15
C THR A 567 -23.59 -32.97 2.71
N LEU A 568 -23.40 -31.73 2.21
CA LEU A 568 -24.51 -30.93 1.68
C LEU A 568 -25.18 -31.63 0.49
N ARG A 569 -24.41 -32.36 -0.33
CA ARG A 569 -24.92 -33.13 -1.47
C ARG A 569 -26.11 -34.02 -1.09
N ASP A 570 -25.97 -34.78 0.00
CA ASP A 570 -26.95 -35.80 0.38
C ASP A 570 -27.90 -35.34 1.52
N HIS A 571 -27.57 -34.24 2.21
CA HIS A 571 -28.25 -33.82 3.45
C HIS A 571 -28.63 -32.33 3.46
N TRP A 572 -28.90 -31.72 2.30
CA TRP A 572 -29.43 -30.35 2.23
C TRP A 572 -30.63 -30.14 3.17
N GLY A 573 -30.61 -29.02 3.89
CA GLY A 573 -31.65 -28.67 4.87
C GLY A 573 -31.56 -29.42 6.21
N GLN A 574 -30.74 -30.46 6.33
CA GLN A 574 -30.58 -31.24 7.56
C GLN A 574 -29.32 -30.88 8.36
N ILE A 575 -28.32 -30.31 7.69
CA ILE A 575 -27.05 -29.87 8.29
C ILE A 575 -26.81 -28.38 7.99
N PRO A 576 -25.96 -27.68 8.77
CA PRO A 576 -25.63 -26.29 8.50
C PRO A 576 -25.00 -26.11 7.10
N PRO A 577 -25.38 -25.08 6.33
CA PRO A 577 -24.82 -24.80 5.01
C PRO A 577 -23.45 -24.12 5.15
N VAL A 578 -22.48 -24.84 5.73
CA VAL A 578 -21.12 -24.38 5.99
C VAL A 578 -20.12 -25.35 5.37
N LEU A 579 -19.17 -24.79 4.61
CA LEU A 579 -18.08 -25.51 3.97
C LEU A 579 -16.75 -25.01 4.54
N ILE A 580 -15.79 -25.94 4.66
CA ILE A 580 -14.48 -25.63 5.23
C ILE A 580 -13.48 -25.36 4.11
N TYR A 581 -12.75 -24.27 4.22
CA TYR A 581 -11.49 -24.04 3.52
C TYR A 581 -10.32 -24.53 4.38
N ARG A 582 -9.36 -25.26 3.79
CA ARG A 582 -8.14 -25.66 4.52
C ARG A 582 -6.98 -24.71 4.17
N PRO A 583 -6.14 -24.31 5.14
CA PRO A 583 -5.00 -23.44 4.88
C PRO A 583 -4.14 -23.93 3.70
N GLY A 584 -3.86 -23.04 2.75
CA GLY A 584 -3.05 -23.30 1.55
C GLY A 584 -3.74 -24.10 0.43
N GLU A 585 -5.03 -24.44 0.57
CA GLU A 585 -5.77 -25.19 -0.45
C GLU A 585 -6.12 -24.30 -1.65
N ARG A 586 -5.85 -24.78 -2.88
CA ARG A 586 -6.29 -24.10 -4.11
C ARG A 586 -7.75 -24.44 -4.43
N VAL A 587 -8.45 -23.57 -5.16
CA VAL A 587 -9.87 -23.77 -5.53
C VAL A 587 -10.11 -25.15 -6.14
N GLY A 588 -9.29 -25.58 -7.11
CA GLY A 588 -9.43 -26.92 -7.71
C GLY A 588 -9.34 -28.08 -6.70
N ARG A 589 -8.46 -28.00 -5.70
CA ARG A 589 -8.37 -29.04 -4.65
C ARG A 589 -9.53 -28.96 -3.67
N TRP A 590 -9.94 -27.75 -3.31
CA TRP A 590 -11.10 -27.50 -2.45
C TRP A 590 -12.38 -28.05 -3.07
N LEU A 591 -12.65 -27.73 -4.33
CA LEU A 591 -13.79 -28.24 -5.10
C LEU A 591 -13.77 -29.78 -5.17
N ALA A 592 -12.62 -30.37 -5.48
CA ALA A 592 -12.48 -31.83 -5.57
C ALA A 592 -12.81 -32.52 -4.24
N ARG A 593 -12.40 -31.94 -3.10
CA ARG A 593 -12.74 -32.43 -1.77
C ARG A 593 -14.24 -32.34 -1.46
N HIS A 594 -14.93 -31.38 -2.09
CA HIS A 594 -16.38 -31.24 -2.04
C HIS A 594 -17.12 -31.98 -3.19
N GLY A 595 -16.40 -32.81 -3.95
CA GLY A 595 -16.99 -33.71 -4.96
C GLY A 595 -17.34 -33.05 -6.30
N VAL A 596 -16.80 -31.85 -6.57
CA VAL A 596 -17.04 -31.08 -7.80
C VAL A 596 -15.71 -30.61 -8.42
N SER A 597 -15.78 -30.02 -9.61
CA SER A 597 -14.66 -29.38 -10.30
C SER A 597 -15.11 -28.03 -10.86
N GLN A 598 -14.17 -27.20 -11.30
CA GLN A 598 -14.52 -25.97 -12.02
C GLN A 598 -15.31 -26.28 -13.30
N GLY A 599 -16.30 -25.44 -13.58
CA GLY A 599 -17.26 -25.59 -14.68
C GLY A 599 -18.65 -25.11 -14.25
N PRO A 600 -19.66 -25.25 -15.13
CA PRO A 600 -21.04 -24.90 -14.81
C PRO A 600 -21.51 -25.57 -13.51
N VAL A 601 -22.05 -24.78 -12.60
CA VAL A 601 -22.40 -25.16 -11.23
C VAL A 601 -23.72 -25.91 -11.21
N ASP A 602 -23.68 -27.11 -10.63
CA ASP A 602 -24.86 -27.84 -10.21
C ASP A 602 -24.89 -27.89 -8.67
N PRO A 603 -25.70 -27.02 -8.01
CA PRO A 603 -25.78 -26.93 -6.55
C PRO A 603 -26.12 -28.26 -5.86
N ARG A 604 -26.82 -29.16 -6.58
CA ARG A 604 -27.21 -30.49 -6.08
C ARG A 604 -26.00 -31.40 -5.85
N ARG A 605 -24.82 -31.06 -6.41
CA ARG A 605 -23.59 -31.83 -6.23
C ARG A 605 -22.84 -31.51 -4.95
N GLY A 606 -23.31 -30.53 -4.16
CA GLY A 606 -22.82 -30.28 -2.80
C GLY A 606 -22.07 -28.97 -2.59
N VAL A 607 -21.82 -28.20 -3.65
CA VAL A 607 -21.34 -26.80 -3.55
C VAL A 607 -22.41 -25.90 -4.17
N PRO A 608 -23.07 -25.01 -3.40
CA PRO A 608 -24.11 -24.11 -3.90
C PRO A 608 -23.55 -23.07 -4.86
N TYR A 609 -24.41 -22.43 -5.66
CA TYR A 609 -24.00 -21.34 -6.57
C TYR A 609 -23.60 -20.07 -5.82
N TYR A 610 -24.38 -19.67 -4.81
CA TYR A 610 -24.06 -18.52 -3.97
C TYR A 610 -23.16 -18.93 -2.80
N VAL A 611 -21.98 -18.31 -2.71
CA VAL A 611 -20.96 -18.64 -1.71
C VAL A 611 -20.50 -17.39 -0.97
N LEU A 612 -20.75 -17.33 0.33
CA LEU A 612 -20.23 -16.27 1.20
C LEU A 612 -18.91 -16.70 1.84
N LEU A 613 -17.80 -16.06 1.49
CA LEU A 613 -16.53 -16.20 2.20
C LEU A 613 -16.59 -15.43 3.53
N LEU A 614 -16.37 -16.13 4.63
CA LEU A 614 -16.34 -15.57 5.97
C LEU A 614 -14.92 -15.70 6.53
N GLY A 615 -14.17 -14.60 6.53
CA GLY A 615 -12.80 -14.61 7.05
C GLY A 615 -11.86 -13.57 6.46
N LEU A 616 -10.66 -13.50 7.06
CA LEU A 616 -9.59 -12.58 6.68
C LEU A 616 -9.14 -12.78 5.22
N PRO A 617 -8.75 -11.72 4.50
CA PRO A 617 -8.28 -11.79 3.11
C PRO A 617 -6.83 -12.31 2.98
N GLY A 618 -6.09 -12.40 4.08
CA GLY A 618 -4.73 -12.94 4.11
C GLY A 618 -4.16 -13.01 5.53
N PRO A 619 -2.97 -13.60 5.71
CA PRO A 619 -2.30 -13.72 7.00
C PRO A 619 -1.86 -12.33 7.50
N ARG A 620 -1.99 -12.08 8.81
CA ARG A 620 -1.59 -10.80 9.43
C ARG A 620 -0.14 -10.79 9.91
N PHE A 621 0.37 -11.98 10.20
CA PHE A 621 1.75 -12.24 10.54
C PHE A 621 2.14 -13.64 10.05
N ALA A 622 3.44 -13.93 10.00
CA ALA A 622 3.94 -15.24 9.59
C ALA A 622 3.35 -16.35 10.49
N GLY A 623 2.63 -17.30 9.89
CA GLY A 623 1.97 -18.39 10.61
C GLY A 623 0.50 -18.16 10.99
N ASP A 624 -0.10 -17.00 10.66
CA ASP A 624 -1.56 -16.83 10.80
C ASP A 624 -2.29 -17.62 9.70
N GLU A 625 -2.77 -18.82 10.04
CA GLU A 625 -3.41 -19.74 9.08
C GLU A 625 -4.90 -19.47 8.87
N ARG A 626 -5.50 -18.50 9.57
CA ARG A 626 -6.96 -18.30 9.63
C ARG A 626 -7.58 -17.69 8.36
N ALA A 627 -6.77 -17.22 7.42
CA ALA A 627 -7.25 -16.47 6.26
C ALA A 627 -7.80 -17.33 5.12
N ILE A 628 -8.70 -16.75 4.32
CA ILE A 628 -9.07 -17.22 2.99
C ILE A 628 -8.50 -16.21 1.98
N PRO A 629 -7.45 -16.55 1.21
CA PRO A 629 -6.76 -15.60 0.34
C PRO A 629 -7.67 -14.91 -0.68
N LEU A 630 -7.39 -13.66 -1.03
CA LEU A 630 -8.10 -12.95 -2.12
C LEU A 630 -8.09 -13.73 -3.44
N ASN A 631 -6.97 -14.37 -3.79
CA ASN A 631 -6.89 -15.22 -4.98
C ASN A 631 -7.87 -16.40 -4.96
N PHE A 632 -8.24 -16.92 -3.79
CA PHE A 632 -9.26 -17.97 -3.70
C PHE A 632 -10.63 -17.41 -4.11
N GLN A 633 -10.94 -16.17 -3.72
CA GLN A 633 -12.17 -15.49 -4.15
C GLN A 633 -12.19 -15.29 -5.66
N TYR A 634 -11.15 -14.68 -6.23
CA TYR A 634 -11.09 -14.39 -7.67
C TYR A 634 -11.19 -15.65 -8.55
N GLU A 635 -10.56 -16.74 -8.12
CA GLU A 635 -10.59 -17.99 -8.89
C GLU A 635 -11.91 -18.74 -8.75
N LEU A 636 -12.57 -18.66 -7.59
CA LEU A 636 -13.87 -19.28 -7.37
C LEU A 636 -14.99 -18.51 -8.08
N ASP A 637 -14.92 -17.18 -8.10
CA ASP A 637 -15.94 -16.29 -8.66
C ASP A 637 -16.13 -16.45 -10.18
N ILE A 638 -15.19 -17.11 -10.87
CA ILE A 638 -15.30 -17.41 -12.32
C ILE A 638 -16.57 -18.20 -12.67
N PHE A 639 -17.04 -19.07 -11.78
CA PHE A 639 -18.23 -19.91 -12.01
C PHE A 639 -19.27 -19.81 -10.88
N TRP A 640 -18.88 -19.33 -9.71
CA TRP A 640 -19.75 -19.19 -8.55
C TRP A 640 -20.03 -17.72 -8.28
N ALA A 641 -21.18 -17.42 -7.68
CA ALA A 641 -21.48 -16.07 -7.19
C ALA A 641 -20.87 -15.89 -5.79
N VAL A 642 -19.73 -15.21 -5.69
CA VAL A 642 -18.94 -15.13 -4.45
C VAL A 642 -18.96 -13.74 -3.83
N GLY A 643 -19.41 -13.67 -2.57
CA GLY A 643 -19.26 -12.48 -1.73
C GLY A 643 -18.29 -12.74 -0.59
N ARG A 644 -17.75 -11.68 0.03
CA ARG A 644 -16.92 -11.78 1.23
C ARG A 644 -17.43 -10.90 2.36
N LEU A 645 -17.49 -11.45 3.57
CA LEU A 645 -17.72 -10.71 4.80
C LEU A 645 -16.45 -10.68 5.65
N CYS A 646 -15.93 -9.48 5.89
CA CYS A 646 -14.73 -9.28 6.70
C CYS A 646 -14.76 -7.90 7.40
N PHE A 647 -15.16 -7.87 8.66
CA PHE A 647 -15.05 -6.73 9.56
C PHE A 647 -13.83 -6.85 10.48
N THR A 648 -12.94 -5.86 10.44
CA THR A 648 -11.68 -5.86 11.20
C THR A 648 -11.39 -4.55 11.92
N GLY A 649 -10.57 -4.60 12.96
CA GLY A 649 -9.96 -3.44 13.62
C GLY A 649 -8.65 -3.00 12.97
N ILE A 650 -7.96 -2.04 13.60
CA ILE A 650 -6.65 -1.53 13.15
C ILE A 650 -5.53 -2.59 13.21
N ASP A 651 -5.68 -3.58 14.09
CA ASP A 651 -4.79 -4.74 14.24
C ASP A 651 -5.10 -5.88 13.25
N GLY A 652 -6.08 -5.67 12.37
CA GLY A 652 -6.57 -6.68 11.43
C GLY A 652 -7.36 -7.82 12.08
N GLU A 653 -7.64 -7.80 13.40
CA GLU A 653 -8.47 -8.83 14.04
C GLU A 653 -9.96 -8.63 13.76
N HIS A 654 -10.70 -9.73 13.82
CA HIS A 654 -12.15 -9.75 13.65
C HIS A 654 -12.89 -8.93 14.73
N ARG A 655 -13.82 -8.07 14.29
CA ARG A 655 -14.80 -7.43 15.18
C ARG A 655 -16.12 -8.20 15.17
N LEU A 656 -16.27 -9.21 16.04
CA LEU A 656 -17.41 -10.15 16.02
C LEU A 656 -18.79 -9.47 16.06
N ALA A 657 -18.94 -8.41 16.87
CA ALA A 657 -20.20 -7.68 16.99
C ALA A 657 -20.66 -7.07 15.65
N ASP A 658 -19.74 -6.74 14.75
CA ASP A 658 -20.09 -6.18 13.44
C ASP A 658 -20.66 -7.24 12.49
N TYR A 659 -20.16 -8.47 12.56
CA TYR A 659 -20.73 -9.59 11.80
C TYR A 659 -22.18 -9.84 12.20
N ALA A 660 -22.45 -9.86 13.51
CA ALA A 660 -23.80 -10.01 14.06
C ALA A 660 -24.72 -8.87 13.61
N ARG A 661 -24.27 -7.62 13.77
CA ARG A 661 -25.02 -6.45 13.34
C ARG A 661 -25.36 -6.49 11.85
N TYR A 662 -24.40 -6.81 10.99
CA TYR A 662 -24.66 -6.93 9.55
C TYR A 662 -25.69 -8.03 9.25
N ALA A 663 -25.51 -9.22 9.83
CA ALA A 663 -26.39 -10.36 9.60
C ALA A 663 -27.84 -10.08 10.05
N GLU A 664 -28.01 -9.46 11.22
CA GLU A 664 -29.31 -9.06 11.76
C GLU A 664 -29.96 -7.98 10.90
N HIS A 665 -29.22 -6.93 10.52
CA HIS A 665 -29.73 -5.84 9.69
C HIS A 665 -30.20 -6.34 8.33
N LEU A 666 -29.37 -7.12 7.62
CA LEU A 666 -29.72 -7.62 6.29
C LEU A 666 -30.93 -8.56 6.34
N ALA A 667 -30.93 -9.53 7.26
CA ALA A 667 -32.04 -10.47 7.42
C ALA A 667 -33.33 -9.75 7.81
N ALA A 668 -33.26 -8.75 8.71
CA ALA A 668 -34.41 -7.95 9.09
C ALA A 668 -34.95 -7.16 7.90
N PHE A 669 -34.09 -6.45 7.17
CA PHE A 669 -34.48 -5.63 6.02
C PHE A 669 -35.22 -6.43 4.95
N GLU A 670 -34.67 -7.58 4.55
CA GLU A 670 -35.29 -8.43 3.52
C GLU A 670 -36.63 -9.04 3.95
N GLN A 671 -36.89 -9.17 5.25
CA GLN A 671 -38.18 -9.66 5.77
C GLN A 671 -39.24 -8.56 5.90
N ARG A 672 -38.88 -7.29 5.69
CA ARG A 672 -39.83 -6.18 5.80
C ARG A 672 -40.80 -6.17 4.62
N SER A 673 -42.08 -5.99 4.92
CA SER A 673 -43.12 -5.82 3.89
C SER A 673 -43.04 -4.49 3.14
N ASP A 674 -42.37 -3.49 3.71
CA ASP A 674 -42.24 -2.14 3.18
C ASP A 674 -40.84 -1.83 2.59
N ALA A 675 -39.97 -2.84 2.44
CA ALA A 675 -38.56 -2.67 2.00
C ALA A 675 -38.44 -1.83 0.71
N ALA A 676 -39.25 -2.13 -0.31
CA ALA A 676 -39.25 -1.39 -1.58
C ALA A 676 -39.58 0.10 -1.43
N SER A 677 -40.32 0.48 -0.39
CA SER A 677 -40.71 1.87 -0.12
C SER A 677 -39.67 2.66 0.68
N GLN A 678 -38.68 1.97 1.27
CA GLN A 678 -37.59 2.57 2.04
C GLN A 678 -36.47 3.13 1.15
N ILE A 679 -36.35 2.62 -0.08
CA ILE A 679 -35.37 3.09 -1.06
C ILE A 679 -36.00 4.02 -2.11
N ARG A 680 -35.23 4.98 -2.61
CA ARG A 680 -35.57 5.72 -3.83
C ARG A 680 -35.06 4.93 -5.03
N LYS A 681 -35.88 4.79 -6.08
CA LYS A 681 -35.44 4.32 -7.41
C LYS A 681 -34.56 5.39 -8.08
N GLU A 682 -33.42 5.66 -7.46
CA GLU A 682 -32.44 6.67 -7.82
C GLU A 682 -31.08 5.97 -7.90
N VAL A 683 -30.36 6.25 -8.98
CA VAL A 683 -28.95 5.88 -9.13
C VAL A 683 -28.14 7.15 -8.96
N VAL A 684 -27.44 7.26 -7.84
CA VAL A 684 -26.54 8.38 -7.58
C VAL A 684 -25.22 8.08 -8.28
N TYR A 685 -24.81 8.97 -9.17
CA TYR A 685 -23.50 8.94 -9.81
C TYR A 685 -22.63 10.04 -9.21
N TYR A 686 -21.73 9.68 -8.30
CA TYR A 686 -20.80 10.60 -7.66
C TYR A 686 -19.43 10.50 -8.31
N ALA A 687 -19.00 11.52 -9.06
CA ALA A 687 -17.77 11.47 -9.82
C ALA A 687 -16.95 12.75 -9.67
N THR A 688 -15.75 12.62 -9.11
CA THR A 688 -14.80 13.74 -9.10
C THR A 688 -14.25 13.98 -10.50
N ARG A 689 -13.91 15.23 -10.80
CA ARG A 689 -13.16 15.65 -11.99
C ARG A 689 -12.20 16.75 -11.57
N HIS A 690 -10.99 16.35 -11.20
CA HIS A 690 -9.99 17.31 -10.73
C HIS A 690 -9.28 17.98 -11.90
N ASP A 691 -8.78 19.19 -11.65
CA ASP A 691 -8.09 19.98 -12.64
C ASP A 691 -6.76 19.31 -13.05
N MET A 692 -6.47 19.30 -14.35
CA MET A 692 -5.30 18.65 -14.96
C MET A 692 -5.10 17.16 -14.61
N ASP A 693 -6.09 16.52 -14.01
CA ASP A 693 -6.05 15.11 -13.63
C ASP A 693 -6.70 14.22 -14.68
N VAL A 694 -5.88 13.42 -15.36
CA VAL A 694 -6.36 12.58 -16.47
C VAL A 694 -7.27 11.46 -15.98
N ALA A 695 -7.05 10.89 -14.79
CA ALA A 695 -7.81 9.75 -14.28
C ALA A 695 -9.26 10.14 -14.05
N THR A 696 -9.46 11.16 -13.22
CA THR A 696 -10.80 11.62 -12.84
C THR A 696 -11.53 12.31 -13.99
N ARG A 697 -10.81 12.98 -14.91
CA ARG A 697 -11.39 13.43 -16.17
C ARG A 697 -11.93 12.27 -16.99
N ARG A 698 -11.15 11.21 -17.19
CA ARG A 698 -11.58 10.04 -17.97
C ARG A 698 -12.72 9.29 -17.28
N SER A 699 -12.69 9.06 -15.98
CA SER A 699 -13.82 8.41 -15.30
C SER A 699 -15.10 9.27 -15.33
N ALA A 700 -14.99 10.59 -15.25
CA ALA A 700 -16.15 11.47 -15.38
C ALA A 700 -16.72 11.48 -16.81
N GLU A 701 -15.86 11.61 -17.82
CA GLU A 701 -16.27 11.83 -19.23
C GLU A 701 -16.52 10.52 -20.00
N GLU A 702 -15.76 9.46 -19.72
CA GLU A 702 -15.77 8.20 -20.49
C GLU A 702 -16.45 7.03 -19.76
N LEU A 703 -16.77 7.17 -18.46
CA LEU A 703 -17.51 6.17 -17.68
C LEU A 703 -18.83 6.74 -17.15
N VAL A 704 -18.79 7.79 -16.33
CA VAL A 704 -19.98 8.27 -15.61
C VAL A 704 -20.96 9.01 -16.50
N ALA A 705 -20.49 9.86 -17.42
CA ALA A 705 -21.37 10.53 -18.36
C ALA A 705 -22.12 9.53 -19.28
N PRO A 706 -21.46 8.53 -19.91
CA PRO A 706 -22.16 7.49 -20.66
C PRO A 706 -23.15 6.69 -19.81
N LEU A 707 -22.78 6.28 -18.59
CA LEU A 707 -23.70 5.58 -17.68
C LEU A 707 -24.93 6.42 -17.31
N THR A 708 -24.75 7.72 -17.09
CA THR A 708 -25.85 8.65 -16.80
C THR A 708 -26.80 8.75 -18.00
N SER A 709 -26.27 8.87 -19.22
CA SER A 709 -27.06 8.89 -20.45
C SER A 709 -27.78 7.56 -20.69
N TRP A 710 -27.08 6.44 -20.53
CA TRP A 710 -27.65 5.10 -20.62
C TRP A 710 -28.80 4.90 -19.62
N ASN A 711 -28.63 5.35 -18.38
CA ASN A 711 -29.62 5.24 -17.31
C ASN A 711 -30.88 6.10 -17.58
N ALA A 712 -30.72 7.24 -18.26
CA ALA A 712 -31.82 8.15 -18.60
C ALA A 712 -32.62 7.72 -19.84
N ASP A 713 -32.04 6.89 -20.71
CA ASP A 713 -32.67 6.47 -21.96
C ASP A 713 -33.84 5.51 -21.69
N PRO A 714 -35.09 5.86 -22.10
CA PRO A 714 -36.27 5.02 -21.93
C PRO A 714 -36.18 3.62 -22.55
N ALA A 715 -35.26 3.38 -23.50
CA ALA A 715 -35.03 2.07 -24.08
C ALA A 715 -34.31 1.11 -23.11
N ASN A 716 -33.54 1.65 -22.16
CA ASN A 716 -32.68 0.85 -21.29
C ASN A 716 -33.40 0.37 -20.02
N VAL A 717 -32.84 -0.66 -19.40
CA VAL A 717 -33.41 -1.30 -18.20
C VAL A 717 -33.72 -0.31 -17.08
N PRO A 718 -32.83 0.63 -16.71
CA PRO A 718 -33.07 1.47 -15.54
C PRO A 718 -34.30 2.36 -15.68
N ALA A 719 -34.41 3.10 -16.79
CA ALA A 719 -35.55 3.97 -17.05
C ALA A 719 -36.85 3.18 -17.17
N ARG A 720 -36.83 1.98 -17.80
CA ARG A 720 -37.98 1.07 -17.84
C ARG A 720 -38.43 0.61 -16.45
N GLN A 721 -37.49 0.39 -15.55
CA GLN A 721 -37.75 0.04 -14.14
C GLN A 721 -38.09 1.26 -13.26
N GLY A 722 -38.10 2.48 -13.83
CA GLY A 722 -38.42 3.72 -13.14
C GLY A 722 -37.26 4.29 -12.31
N PHE A 723 -36.02 3.86 -12.56
CA PHE A 723 -34.84 4.42 -11.94
C PHE A 723 -34.42 5.73 -12.62
N VAL A 724 -34.12 6.74 -11.81
CA VAL A 724 -33.70 8.07 -12.30
C VAL A 724 -32.22 8.29 -11.98
N PRO A 725 -31.40 8.73 -12.95
CA PRO A 725 -30.01 9.09 -12.67
C PRO A 725 -29.94 10.40 -11.91
N ARG A 726 -29.05 10.48 -10.92
CA ARG A 726 -28.72 11.70 -10.19
C ARG A 726 -27.21 11.94 -10.18
N PRO A 727 -26.69 12.68 -11.17
CA PRO A 727 -25.26 12.94 -11.28
C PRO A 727 -24.80 14.07 -10.34
N PHE A 728 -23.72 13.81 -9.62
CA PHE A 728 -22.88 14.77 -8.91
C PHE A 728 -21.50 14.64 -9.53
N VAL A 729 -21.17 15.50 -10.51
CA VAL A 729 -19.94 15.40 -11.30
C VAL A 729 -19.13 16.67 -11.18
N GLY A 730 -17.80 16.55 -11.04
CA GLY A 730 -16.92 17.71 -10.91
C GLY A 730 -17.27 18.53 -9.68
N GLU A 731 -17.46 19.84 -9.83
CA GLU A 731 -17.75 20.79 -8.74
C GLU A 731 -18.95 20.41 -7.84
N ALA A 732 -19.86 19.55 -8.31
CA ALA A 732 -20.97 19.03 -7.51
C ALA A 732 -20.60 17.84 -6.61
N ALA A 733 -19.49 17.14 -6.90
CA ALA A 733 -19.02 15.94 -6.18
C ALA A 733 -18.17 16.30 -4.95
N THR A 734 -18.64 17.24 -4.12
CA THR A 734 -17.92 17.63 -2.90
C THR A 734 -18.12 16.60 -1.80
N ARG A 735 -17.30 16.67 -0.75
CA ARG A 735 -17.45 15.88 0.47
C ARG A 735 -18.80 16.15 1.14
N ALA A 736 -19.19 17.43 1.22
CA ALA A 736 -20.48 17.81 1.77
C ALA A 736 -21.66 17.22 0.99
N ALA A 737 -21.55 17.15 -0.35
CA ALA A 737 -22.56 16.49 -1.18
C ALA A 737 -22.63 14.98 -0.89
N LEU A 738 -21.49 14.31 -0.74
CA LEU A 738 -21.43 12.89 -0.37
C LEU A 738 -22.09 12.66 1.01
N GLU A 739 -21.74 13.44 2.02
CA GLU A 739 -22.37 13.38 3.34
C GLU A 739 -23.90 13.58 3.26
N GLN A 740 -24.37 14.50 2.41
CA GLN A 740 -25.79 14.74 2.20
C GLN A 740 -26.50 13.58 1.50
N ILE A 741 -25.86 12.96 0.51
CA ILE A 741 -26.35 11.74 -0.18
C ILE A 741 -26.52 10.63 0.85
N LEU A 742 -25.49 10.40 1.68
CA LEU A 742 -25.47 9.35 2.70
C LEU A 742 -26.47 9.60 3.83
N ARG A 743 -26.92 10.84 4.05
CA ARG A 743 -28.02 11.19 4.99
C ARG A 743 -29.42 11.02 4.39
N GLY A 744 -29.54 10.68 3.10
CA GLY A 744 -30.81 10.57 2.40
C GLY A 744 -31.44 11.94 2.09
N THR A 745 -30.92 12.63 1.07
CA THR A 745 -31.36 13.98 0.65
C THR A 745 -32.89 14.16 0.60
N GLY A 746 -33.41 15.22 1.22
CA GLY A 746 -34.78 15.74 1.01
C GLY A 746 -35.88 15.03 1.82
N ASP A 747 -36.01 13.71 1.66
CA ASP A 747 -37.10 12.91 2.23
C ASP A 747 -36.63 11.82 3.23
N GLY A 748 -35.33 11.76 3.53
CA GLY A 748 -34.73 10.82 4.49
C GLY A 748 -34.57 9.39 3.97
N LYS A 749 -34.82 9.13 2.68
CA LYS A 749 -34.68 7.80 2.07
C LYS A 749 -33.30 7.58 1.44
N ALA A 750 -32.87 6.33 1.42
CA ALA A 750 -31.61 5.91 0.80
C ALA A 750 -31.74 5.85 -0.75
N PRO A 751 -30.71 6.18 -1.53
CA PRO A 751 -30.69 5.84 -2.95
C PRO A 751 -30.60 4.32 -3.12
N ALA A 752 -31.24 3.76 -4.14
CA ALA A 752 -31.13 2.34 -4.43
C ALA A 752 -29.71 1.95 -4.84
N VAL A 753 -29.06 2.78 -5.66
CA VAL A 753 -27.67 2.55 -6.09
C VAL A 753 -26.83 3.79 -5.83
N LEU A 754 -25.67 3.59 -5.22
CA LEU A 754 -24.60 4.58 -5.09
C LEU A 754 -23.41 4.14 -5.93
N PHE A 755 -23.16 4.82 -7.04
CA PHE A 755 -21.99 4.61 -7.89
C PHE A 755 -21.00 5.76 -7.65
N THR A 756 -19.80 5.45 -7.17
CA THR A 756 -18.72 6.44 -7.01
C THR A 756 -17.61 6.21 -8.02
N ALA A 757 -17.06 7.29 -8.57
CA ALA A 757 -15.87 7.27 -9.42
C ALA A 757 -14.91 8.39 -8.98
N SER A 758 -13.86 8.02 -8.26
CA SER A 758 -12.89 8.97 -7.71
C SER A 758 -11.51 8.35 -7.59
N HIS A 759 -10.53 9.15 -7.18
CA HIS A 759 -9.33 8.55 -6.62
C HIS A 759 -9.65 7.81 -5.32
N GLY A 760 -8.90 6.74 -5.08
CA GLY A 760 -8.82 6.08 -3.79
C GLY A 760 -7.52 6.44 -3.07
N LEU A 761 -7.63 6.70 -1.77
CA LEU A 761 -6.52 7.11 -0.93
C LEU A 761 -5.48 5.98 -0.82
N GLY A 762 -4.23 6.29 -1.19
CA GLY A 762 -3.07 5.41 -1.00
C GLY A 762 -2.14 6.00 0.05
N LEU A 763 -1.99 5.31 1.19
CA LEU A 763 -1.09 5.72 2.27
C LEU A 763 0.24 4.96 2.22
N PRO A 764 1.37 5.58 2.59
CA PRO A 764 2.65 4.90 2.70
C PRO A 764 2.61 3.75 3.72
N LEU A 765 3.38 2.69 3.49
CA LEU A 765 3.40 1.48 4.33
C LEU A 765 3.61 1.77 5.83
N ARG A 766 4.39 2.80 6.14
CA ARG A 766 4.74 3.20 7.51
C ARG A 766 3.75 4.19 8.15
N ASP A 767 2.70 4.60 7.43
CA ASP A 767 1.68 5.50 7.97
C ASP A 767 0.71 4.71 8.87
N GLU A 768 0.65 5.08 10.15
CA GLU A 768 -0.22 4.43 11.15
C GLU A 768 -1.71 4.49 10.76
N ARG A 769 -2.09 5.45 9.92
CA ARG A 769 -3.47 5.64 9.44
C ARG A 769 -3.84 4.67 8.32
N LEU A 770 -2.87 3.96 7.72
CA LEU A 770 -3.06 3.12 6.53
C LEU A 770 -4.21 2.14 6.71
N VAL A 771 -4.19 1.31 7.75
CA VAL A 771 -5.22 0.28 7.94
C VAL A 771 -6.64 0.88 8.07
N LEU A 772 -6.75 2.10 8.60
CA LEU A 772 -8.02 2.77 8.80
C LEU A 772 -8.54 3.53 7.57
N HIS A 773 -7.66 3.99 6.69
CA HIS A 773 -8.01 4.96 5.64
C HIS A 773 -7.64 4.55 4.22
N GLN A 774 -6.87 3.47 4.04
CA GLN A 774 -6.57 2.94 2.71
C GLN A 774 -7.88 2.69 1.95
N GLY A 775 -7.98 3.23 0.73
CA GLY A 775 -9.19 3.14 -0.09
C GLY A 775 -10.32 4.13 0.24
N ALA A 776 -10.08 5.11 1.11
CA ALA A 776 -10.99 6.25 1.28
C ALA A 776 -11.19 7.01 -0.05
N LEU A 777 -12.36 7.62 -0.24
CA LEU A 777 -12.67 8.33 -1.48
C LEU A 777 -12.11 9.75 -1.40
N VAL A 778 -11.25 10.12 -2.34
CA VAL A 778 -10.83 11.53 -2.50
C VAL A 778 -11.99 12.29 -3.15
N THR A 779 -12.41 13.39 -2.54
CA THR A 779 -13.57 14.18 -2.93
C THR A 779 -13.14 15.38 -3.77
N GLN A 780 -14.09 16.04 -4.47
CA GLN A 780 -13.80 17.20 -5.33
C GLN A 780 -13.12 18.37 -4.58
N ASP A 781 -13.18 18.39 -3.25
CA ASP A 781 -12.52 19.39 -2.41
C ASP A 781 -10.99 19.38 -2.61
N TRP A 782 -10.40 18.28 -3.10
CA TRP A 782 -9.05 18.31 -3.64
C TRP A 782 -9.01 19.01 -5.00
N SER A 783 -8.09 19.96 -5.19
CA SER A 783 -7.97 20.70 -6.45
C SER A 783 -7.46 19.87 -7.64
N GLY A 784 -6.88 18.69 -7.40
CA GLY A 784 -6.10 17.93 -8.39
C GLY A 784 -4.61 18.21 -8.36
N ALA A 785 -4.19 19.17 -7.52
CA ALA A 785 -2.82 19.57 -7.34
C ALA A 785 -2.35 19.36 -5.90
N GLY A 786 -1.08 18.98 -5.78
CA GLY A 786 -0.38 18.72 -4.54
C GLY A 786 -0.90 17.50 -3.81
N ASN A 787 -0.48 17.39 -2.56
CA ASN A 787 -0.85 16.28 -1.73
C ASN A 787 -2.31 16.36 -1.28
N VAL A 788 -2.91 15.18 -1.12
CA VAL A 788 -4.22 15.09 -0.50
C VAL A 788 -4.09 15.28 1.02
N ARG A 789 -5.02 16.05 1.61
CA ARG A 789 -5.11 16.32 3.05
C ARG A 789 -6.40 15.73 3.60
N ARG A 790 -6.51 15.66 4.93
CA ARG A 790 -7.62 14.98 5.61
C ARG A 790 -9.01 15.50 5.22
N GLU A 791 -9.12 16.80 5.01
CA GLU A 791 -10.34 17.48 4.57
C GLU A 791 -10.80 17.07 3.17
N HIS A 792 -9.89 16.58 2.33
CA HIS A 792 -10.14 16.23 0.93
C HIS A 792 -10.59 14.78 0.69
N TRP A 793 -10.75 13.96 1.74
CA TRP A 793 -11.23 12.59 1.57
C TRP A 793 -12.34 12.22 2.55
N PHE A 794 -13.13 11.24 2.13
CA PHE A 794 -14.20 10.62 2.90
C PHE A 794 -13.86 9.15 3.19
N ALA A 795 -13.72 8.81 4.46
CA ALA A 795 -13.32 7.49 4.94
C ALA A 795 -14.42 6.82 5.79
N GLY A 796 -14.21 5.56 6.17
CA GLY A 796 -15.15 4.83 7.02
C GLY A 796 -15.45 5.53 8.36
N GLN A 797 -14.47 6.22 8.94
CA GLN A 797 -14.67 6.99 10.18
C GLN A 797 -15.65 8.17 10.00
N ASP A 798 -15.65 8.83 8.84
CA ASP A 798 -16.57 9.93 8.55
C ASP A 798 -18.01 9.43 8.51
N LEU A 799 -18.22 8.22 7.98
CA LEU A 799 -19.53 7.56 7.99
C LEU A 799 -19.93 7.11 9.41
N GLU A 800 -18.98 6.66 10.23
CA GLU A 800 -19.23 6.32 11.64
C GLU A 800 -19.64 7.56 12.46
N GLU A 801 -19.05 8.72 12.19
CA GLU A 801 -19.43 10.00 12.79
C GLU A 801 -20.86 10.44 12.42
N LEU A 802 -21.38 10.05 11.26
CA LEU A 802 -22.79 10.28 10.90
C LEU A 802 -23.75 9.46 11.78
N GLY A 803 -23.33 8.30 12.27
CA GLY A 803 -24.15 7.40 13.10
C GLY A 803 -25.53 7.13 12.48
N ASP A 804 -26.58 7.27 13.29
CA ASP A 804 -27.98 7.04 12.89
C ASP A 804 -28.50 8.02 11.81
N GLN A 805 -27.74 9.08 11.53
CA GLN A 805 -28.05 10.03 10.46
C GLN A 805 -27.74 9.45 9.08
N ALA A 806 -26.90 8.42 8.97
CA ALA A 806 -26.69 7.70 7.73
C ALA A 806 -27.95 6.90 7.35
N LYS A 807 -28.36 7.00 6.09
CA LYS A 807 -29.54 6.36 5.48
C LYS A 807 -29.11 5.59 4.24
N LEU A 808 -28.56 4.39 4.49
CA LEU A 808 -28.05 3.47 3.47
C LEU A 808 -28.79 2.12 3.44
N GLU A 809 -29.80 1.96 4.30
CA GLU A 809 -30.58 0.73 4.38
C GLU A 809 -31.21 0.40 3.01
N GLY A 810 -30.79 -0.72 2.43
CA GLY A 810 -31.27 -1.15 1.11
C GLY A 810 -30.46 -0.65 -0.09
N THR A 811 -29.39 0.13 0.12
CA THR A 811 -28.52 0.61 -0.97
C THR A 811 -27.56 -0.49 -1.45
N MET A 812 -27.36 -0.59 -2.77
CA MET A 812 -26.20 -1.24 -3.37
C MET A 812 -25.13 -0.20 -3.71
N ALA A 813 -23.90 -0.39 -3.26
CA ALA A 813 -22.81 0.55 -3.54
C ALA A 813 -21.79 -0.05 -4.51
N LEU A 814 -21.31 0.76 -5.45
CA LEU A 814 -20.21 0.43 -6.35
C LEU A 814 -19.15 1.52 -6.25
N LEU A 815 -17.96 1.15 -5.77
CA LEU A 815 -16.84 2.06 -5.52
C LEU A 815 -15.76 1.88 -6.59
N PHE A 816 -15.78 2.73 -7.63
CA PHE A 816 -14.71 2.81 -8.61
C PHE A 816 -13.61 3.75 -8.10
N ALA A 817 -12.73 3.20 -7.27
CA ALA A 817 -11.58 3.88 -6.67
C ALA A 817 -10.48 2.86 -6.33
N CYS A 818 -9.21 3.28 -6.36
CA CYS A 818 -8.11 2.42 -5.91
C CYS A 818 -8.31 1.98 -4.46
N TYR A 819 -8.06 0.70 -4.17
CA TYR A 819 -8.22 0.11 -2.85
C TYR A 819 -9.63 0.22 -2.25
N GLY A 820 -10.64 0.62 -3.01
CA GLY A 820 -11.99 0.91 -2.50
C GLY A 820 -12.69 -0.30 -1.85
N ALA A 821 -12.31 -1.52 -2.23
CA ALA A 821 -12.71 -2.76 -1.54
C ALA A 821 -11.62 -3.29 -0.59
N GLY A 822 -10.34 -3.17 -0.95
CA GLY A 822 -9.25 -3.71 -0.13
C GLY A 822 -7.86 -3.48 -0.71
N CYS A 823 -6.84 -3.90 0.03
CA CYS A 823 -5.43 -3.77 -0.35
C CYS A 823 -4.72 -5.10 -0.09
N PRO A 824 -3.97 -5.65 -1.07
CA PRO A 824 -3.08 -6.79 -0.81
C PRO A 824 -1.86 -6.35 0.02
N GLU A 825 -1.10 -7.30 0.54
CA GLU A 825 0.16 -6.99 1.24
C GLU A 825 1.20 -6.38 0.29
N ARG A 826 1.26 -6.91 -0.94
CA ARG A 826 2.27 -6.56 -1.94
C ARG A 826 1.63 -6.06 -3.21
N ASP A 827 2.24 -5.02 -3.78
CA ASP A 827 1.80 -4.40 -5.04
C ASP A 827 1.74 -5.46 -6.14
N GLU A 828 0.61 -5.56 -6.81
CA GLU A 828 0.43 -6.53 -7.89
C GLU A 828 0.83 -6.00 -9.26
N PHE A 829 1.04 -4.69 -9.40
CA PHE A 829 1.39 -3.99 -10.63
C PHE A 829 2.89 -3.65 -10.71
N ILE A 830 3.56 -3.49 -9.57
CA ILE A 830 4.98 -3.14 -9.46
C ILE A 830 5.84 -4.33 -9.02
N PHE A 831 6.97 -4.52 -9.70
CA PHE A 831 8.00 -5.49 -9.40
C PHE A 831 9.40 -4.91 -9.62
N ASP A 832 10.22 -4.99 -8.58
CA ASP A 832 11.65 -4.71 -8.65
C ASP A 832 12.44 -6.01 -8.82
N GLU A 833 13.39 -6.01 -9.75
CA GLU A 833 14.19 -7.19 -10.11
C GLU A 833 15.04 -7.74 -8.95
N GLN A 834 15.47 -6.86 -8.03
CA GLN A 834 16.32 -7.20 -6.88
C GLN A 834 15.51 -7.37 -5.59
N ARG A 835 14.45 -6.59 -5.42
CA ARG A 835 13.66 -6.47 -4.18
C ARG A 835 12.31 -7.18 -4.25
N GLY A 836 11.90 -7.63 -5.44
CA GLY A 836 10.60 -8.24 -5.70
C GLY A 836 9.47 -7.22 -5.71
N ARG A 837 8.24 -7.69 -5.44
CA ARG A 837 7.06 -6.81 -5.31
C ARG A 837 7.14 -5.97 -4.04
N PRO A 838 7.05 -4.63 -4.12
CA PRO A 838 6.98 -3.76 -2.95
C PRO A 838 5.85 -4.14 -2.03
N GLN A 839 6.05 -3.96 -0.73
CA GLN A 839 4.99 -4.10 0.26
C GLN A 839 4.21 -2.78 0.32
N VAL A 840 2.88 -2.87 0.20
CA VAL A 840 1.95 -1.72 0.16
C VAL A 840 0.95 -1.73 1.32
N ALA A 841 0.89 -2.82 2.07
CA ALA A 841 0.16 -2.90 3.34
C ALA A 841 0.91 -3.83 4.31
N PRO A 842 0.76 -3.64 5.64
CA PRO A 842 1.38 -4.52 6.64
C PRO A 842 0.89 -5.97 6.51
N PHE A 843 -0.32 -6.15 6.01
CA PHE A 843 -0.96 -7.43 5.69
C PHE A 843 -2.13 -7.18 4.72
N PRO A 844 -2.67 -8.20 4.03
CA PRO A 844 -3.84 -8.02 3.18
C PRO A 844 -5.05 -7.57 4.01
N LEU A 845 -5.78 -6.55 3.55
CA LEU A 845 -6.90 -5.96 4.28
C LEU A 845 -8.10 -5.68 3.37
N ILE A 846 -9.29 -5.70 3.98
CA ILE A 846 -10.51 -5.13 3.40
C ILE A 846 -10.61 -3.68 3.89
N ALA A 847 -10.88 -2.73 2.99
CA ALA A 847 -10.91 -1.31 3.33
C ALA A 847 -12.00 -1.00 4.37
N GLN A 848 -11.81 0.02 5.21
CA GLN A 848 -12.77 0.34 6.27
C GLN A 848 -14.06 0.99 5.74
N LEU A 849 -13.99 1.79 4.66
CA LEU A 849 -15.17 2.42 4.10
C LEU A 849 -16.27 1.41 3.69
N PRO A 850 -16.00 0.36 2.88
CA PRO A 850 -17.03 -0.62 2.54
C PRO A 850 -17.54 -1.40 3.75
N GLN A 851 -16.69 -1.69 4.74
CA GLN A 851 -17.13 -2.28 6.02
C GLN A 851 -18.19 -1.39 6.69
N ARG A 852 -17.96 -0.07 6.74
CA ARG A 852 -18.91 0.86 7.37
C ARG A 852 -20.17 1.07 6.54
N LEU A 853 -20.09 1.06 5.21
CA LEU A 853 -21.27 1.06 4.34
C LEU A 853 -22.20 -0.13 4.64
N LEU A 854 -21.65 -1.35 4.75
CA LEU A 854 -22.42 -2.55 5.09
C LEU A 854 -23.07 -2.44 6.48
N LEU A 855 -22.32 -1.94 7.47
CA LEU A 855 -22.83 -1.78 8.84
C LEU A 855 -23.90 -0.70 8.97
N SER A 856 -23.89 0.29 8.08
CA SER A 856 -24.92 1.34 7.96
C SER A 856 -26.13 0.92 7.12
N GLY A 857 -26.20 -0.33 6.67
CA GLY A 857 -27.39 -0.91 6.01
C GLY A 857 -27.27 -1.12 4.50
N ALA A 858 -26.12 -0.85 3.88
CA ALA A 858 -25.90 -1.23 2.49
C ALA A 858 -25.97 -2.75 2.34
N LEU A 859 -26.65 -3.22 1.30
CA LEU A 859 -26.89 -4.64 1.05
C LEU A 859 -25.61 -5.35 0.61
N GLY A 860 -24.82 -4.66 -0.21
CA GLY A 860 -23.55 -5.12 -0.75
C GLY A 860 -22.72 -3.95 -1.26
N VAL A 861 -21.40 -4.13 -1.28
CA VAL A 861 -20.46 -3.16 -1.83
C VAL A 861 -19.57 -3.85 -2.85
N ILE A 862 -19.66 -3.41 -4.09
CA ILE A 862 -18.75 -3.83 -5.17
C ILE A 862 -17.62 -2.81 -5.23
N GLY A 863 -16.37 -3.26 -5.25
CA GLY A 863 -15.25 -2.33 -5.36
C GLY A 863 -13.97 -3.01 -5.79
N HIS A 864 -12.92 -2.22 -5.94
CA HIS A 864 -11.63 -2.69 -6.43
C HIS A 864 -10.66 -3.00 -5.28
N VAL A 865 -10.03 -4.16 -5.32
CA VAL A 865 -8.92 -4.55 -4.43
C VAL A 865 -7.61 -4.21 -5.14
N GLU A 866 -6.70 -3.45 -4.54
CA GLU A 866 -5.51 -2.86 -5.21
C GLU A 866 -5.87 -1.64 -6.11
N ARG A 867 -4.89 -1.12 -6.86
CA ARG A 867 -5.07 0.02 -7.78
C ARG A 867 -6.03 -0.30 -8.92
N ALA A 868 -7.03 0.57 -9.09
CA ALA A 868 -7.94 0.57 -10.23
C ALA A 868 -7.33 1.36 -11.40
N TRP A 869 -7.61 0.90 -12.62
CA TRP A 869 -7.15 1.49 -13.88
C TRP A 869 -8.34 1.76 -14.81
N THR A 870 -8.08 2.44 -15.93
CA THR A 870 -9.13 2.73 -16.92
C THR A 870 -9.53 1.50 -17.75
N TYR A 871 -8.81 0.37 -17.63
CA TYR A 871 -9.07 -0.82 -18.44
C TYR A 871 -10.45 -1.41 -18.13
N ALA A 872 -11.07 -1.14 -16.99
CA ALA A 872 -12.45 -1.54 -16.72
C ALA A 872 -13.48 -0.98 -17.73
N PHE A 873 -13.19 0.16 -18.36
CA PHE A 873 -14.08 0.82 -19.34
C PHE A 873 -13.36 1.29 -20.61
N SER A 874 -12.10 0.90 -20.82
CA SER A 874 -11.32 1.18 -22.02
C SER A 874 -10.84 -0.14 -22.62
N GLY A 875 -10.90 -0.26 -23.95
CA GLY A 875 -10.32 -1.39 -24.65
C GLY A 875 -8.78 -1.36 -24.60
N THR A 876 -8.15 -2.53 -24.68
CA THR A 876 -6.69 -2.67 -24.84
C THR A 876 -6.23 -2.23 -26.23
N ASP A 877 -7.15 -2.22 -27.19
CA ASP A 877 -6.89 -2.03 -28.61
C ASP A 877 -7.50 -0.71 -29.14
N GLY A 878 -7.73 0.26 -28.25
CA GLY A 878 -8.08 1.62 -28.64
C GLY A 878 -9.54 2.05 -28.61
N ALA A 879 -10.43 1.15 -28.21
CA ALA A 879 -11.80 1.53 -27.89
C ALA A 879 -11.79 2.48 -26.67
N ARG A 880 -11.94 3.78 -26.92
CA ARG A 880 -11.80 4.83 -25.89
C ARG A 880 -12.81 4.73 -24.74
N ALA A 881 -14.01 4.22 -24.97
CA ALA A 881 -15.04 4.05 -23.95
C ALA A 881 -15.92 2.82 -24.26
N GLN A 882 -15.96 1.87 -23.32
CA GLN A 882 -16.77 0.66 -23.38
C GLN A 882 -17.35 0.37 -21.98
N THR A 883 -18.51 0.97 -21.67
CA THR A 883 -19.16 0.94 -20.35
C THR A 883 -20.08 -0.26 -20.12
N GLN A 884 -20.27 -1.13 -21.12
CA GLN A 884 -21.28 -2.19 -21.12
C GLN A 884 -21.14 -3.17 -19.96
N ALA A 885 -19.92 -3.47 -19.50
CA ALA A 885 -19.72 -4.32 -18.33
C ALA A 885 -20.33 -3.70 -17.05
N PHE A 886 -20.23 -2.37 -16.89
CA PHE A 886 -20.90 -1.67 -15.79
C PHE A 886 -22.40 -1.53 -16.03
N GLU A 887 -22.83 -1.26 -17.26
CA GLU A 887 -24.26 -1.18 -17.62
C GLU A 887 -24.99 -2.48 -17.29
N ASP A 888 -24.40 -3.64 -17.62
CA ASP A 888 -25.01 -4.95 -17.38
C ASP A 888 -25.16 -5.24 -15.88
N VAL A 889 -24.08 -5.05 -15.10
CA VAL A 889 -24.10 -5.22 -13.63
C VAL A 889 -25.17 -4.31 -13.01
N LEU A 890 -25.20 -3.03 -13.39
CA LEU A 890 -26.18 -2.07 -12.89
C LEU A 890 -27.61 -2.46 -13.29
N ALA A 891 -27.82 -2.92 -14.53
CA ALA A 891 -29.11 -3.36 -15.01
C ALA A 891 -29.64 -4.55 -14.20
N ARG A 892 -28.82 -5.59 -13.99
CA ARG A 892 -29.19 -6.77 -13.21
C ARG A 892 -29.54 -6.44 -11.76
N LEU A 893 -28.75 -5.58 -11.12
CA LEU A 893 -29.07 -5.09 -9.78
C LEU A 893 -30.44 -4.39 -9.77
N MET A 894 -30.71 -3.51 -10.73
CA MET A 894 -31.98 -2.78 -10.84
C MET A 894 -33.18 -3.65 -11.28
N LEU A 895 -32.93 -4.83 -11.84
CA LEU A 895 -33.93 -5.88 -12.05
C LEU A 895 -34.20 -6.70 -10.78
N GLY A 896 -33.48 -6.45 -9.68
CA GLY A 896 -33.64 -7.20 -8.44
C GLY A 896 -32.93 -8.53 -8.43
N GLU A 897 -31.98 -8.74 -9.34
CA GLU A 897 -31.14 -9.94 -9.31
C GLU A 897 -30.18 -9.89 -8.10
N PRO A 898 -29.81 -11.06 -7.54
CA PRO A 898 -28.81 -11.14 -6.49
C PRO A 898 -27.45 -10.56 -6.91
N ALA A 899 -26.80 -9.84 -6.00
CA ALA A 899 -25.58 -9.09 -6.28
C ALA A 899 -24.45 -9.96 -6.84
N GLY A 900 -24.26 -11.18 -6.33
CA GLY A 900 -23.23 -12.08 -6.85
C GLY A 900 -23.53 -12.61 -8.25
N ASN A 901 -24.80 -12.72 -8.64
CA ASN A 901 -25.18 -13.04 -10.02
C ASN A 901 -24.99 -11.84 -10.96
N ALA A 902 -25.22 -10.64 -10.44
CA ALA A 902 -25.03 -9.41 -11.21
C ALA A 902 -23.56 -9.16 -11.56
N THR A 903 -22.60 -9.62 -10.75
CA THR A 903 -21.16 -9.42 -10.98
C THR A 903 -20.50 -10.42 -11.94
N ASP A 904 -21.21 -11.45 -12.40
CA ASP A 904 -20.66 -12.52 -13.26
C ASP A 904 -20.05 -12.00 -14.57
N ASP A 905 -20.58 -10.91 -15.12
CA ASP A 905 -20.07 -10.29 -16.35
C ASP A 905 -18.64 -9.72 -16.20
N PHE A 906 -18.24 -9.27 -15.00
CA PHE A 906 -16.85 -8.88 -14.76
C PHE A 906 -15.90 -10.07 -14.90
N ASN A 907 -16.35 -11.27 -14.53
CA ASN A 907 -15.57 -12.50 -14.62
C ASN A 907 -15.35 -12.93 -16.08
N ILE A 908 -16.32 -12.66 -16.97
CA ILE A 908 -16.16 -12.88 -18.42
C ILE A 908 -15.04 -11.99 -18.98
N VAL A 909 -15.02 -10.71 -18.59
CA VAL A 909 -13.98 -9.76 -19.02
C VAL A 909 -12.61 -10.22 -18.52
N GLN A 910 -12.51 -10.65 -17.25
CA GLN A 910 -11.28 -11.23 -16.70
C GLN A 910 -10.83 -12.45 -17.51
N GLY A 911 -11.73 -13.41 -17.77
CA GLY A 911 -11.43 -14.64 -18.49
C GLY A 911 -10.93 -14.38 -19.91
N ALA A 912 -11.59 -13.48 -20.64
CA ALA A 912 -11.19 -13.09 -21.99
C ALA A 912 -9.79 -12.47 -22.02
N ARG A 913 -9.47 -11.59 -21.05
CA ARG A 913 -8.14 -10.95 -20.95
C ARG A 913 -7.05 -11.93 -20.52
N ALA A 914 -7.37 -12.87 -19.63
CA ALA A 914 -6.46 -13.93 -19.23
C ALA A 914 -6.11 -14.85 -20.40
N MET A 915 -7.08 -15.17 -21.27
CA MET A 915 -6.85 -15.95 -22.49
C MET A 915 -5.93 -15.21 -23.46
N ALA A 916 -6.21 -13.93 -23.77
CA ALA A 916 -5.39 -13.12 -24.66
C ALA A 916 -3.94 -13.00 -24.15
N LEU A 917 -3.77 -12.75 -22.86
CA LEU A 917 -2.43 -12.73 -22.24
C LEU A 917 -1.73 -14.09 -22.37
N THR A 918 -2.44 -15.20 -22.11
CA THR A 918 -1.84 -16.55 -22.18
C THR A 918 -1.41 -16.90 -23.60
N GLU A 919 -2.22 -16.54 -24.60
CA GLU A 919 -1.90 -16.75 -26.02
C GLU A 919 -0.65 -15.96 -26.43
N GLU A 920 -0.53 -14.70 -26.01
CA GLU A 920 0.67 -13.90 -26.27
C GLU A 920 1.92 -14.47 -25.59
N LEU A 921 1.79 -14.96 -24.36
CA LEU A 921 2.88 -15.65 -23.66
C LEU A 921 3.31 -16.94 -24.37
N GLU A 922 2.36 -17.68 -24.93
CA GLU A 922 2.64 -18.86 -25.73
C GLU A 922 3.34 -18.50 -27.05
N ASN A 923 2.89 -17.44 -27.73
CA ASN A 923 3.54 -16.95 -28.95
C ASN A 923 4.98 -16.51 -28.69
N ILE A 924 5.25 -15.82 -27.57
CA ILE A 924 6.60 -15.43 -27.14
C ILE A 924 7.47 -16.68 -26.91
N LYS A 925 6.92 -17.69 -26.24
CA LYS A 925 7.60 -18.98 -26.02
C LYS A 925 8.01 -19.65 -27.34
N PHE A 926 7.23 -19.46 -28.41
CA PHE A 926 7.52 -19.98 -29.76
C PHE A 926 8.23 -18.97 -30.68
N GLY A 927 8.80 -17.90 -30.13
CA GLY A 927 9.71 -17.00 -30.83
C GLY A 927 9.08 -15.72 -31.39
N LYS A 928 7.82 -15.39 -31.06
CA LYS A 928 7.24 -14.08 -31.36
C LYS A 928 8.01 -13.01 -30.58
N ILE A 929 8.54 -12.02 -31.31
CA ILE A 929 9.07 -10.80 -30.70
C ILE A 929 7.86 -9.86 -30.53
N VAL A 930 7.47 -9.63 -29.29
CA VAL A 930 6.31 -8.79 -28.93
C VAL A 930 6.82 -7.44 -28.42
N ASP A 931 6.11 -6.37 -28.74
CA ASP A 931 6.33 -5.08 -28.11
C ASP A 931 6.04 -5.25 -26.60
N PRO A 932 7.04 -5.05 -25.72
CA PRO A 932 6.82 -5.24 -24.30
C PRO A 932 5.59 -4.50 -23.77
N SER A 933 5.29 -3.31 -24.31
CA SER A 933 4.13 -2.50 -23.90
C SER A 933 2.78 -3.16 -24.18
N GLU A 934 2.67 -3.96 -25.23
CA GLU A 934 1.47 -4.75 -25.56
C GLU A 934 1.22 -5.79 -24.47
N LEU A 935 2.27 -6.50 -24.06
CA LEU A 935 2.19 -7.52 -23.02
C LEU A 935 1.84 -6.92 -21.65
N ALA A 936 2.43 -5.77 -21.32
CA ALA A 936 2.13 -5.06 -20.07
C ALA A 936 0.66 -4.60 -20.02
N LYS A 937 0.11 -4.07 -21.11
CA LYS A 937 -1.30 -3.67 -21.21
C LYS A 937 -2.24 -4.84 -20.98
N LEU A 938 -2.00 -5.98 -21.63
CA LEU A 938 -2.81 -7.19 -21.45
C LEU A 938 -2.77 -7.68 -20.00
N TRP A 939 -1.59 -7.65 -19.37
CA TRP A 939 -1.42 -8.04 -17.99
C TRP A 939 -2.11 -7.09 -17.00
N MET A 940 -1.94 -5.77 -17.17
CA MET A 940 -2.62 -4.77 -16.36
C MET A 940 -4.13 -4.88 -16.51
N ALA A 941 -4.64 -4.95 -17.75
CA ALA A 941 -6.06 -5.07 -18.02
C ALA A 941 -6.65 -6.35 -17.40
N ARG A 942 -5.93 -7.48 -17.43
CA ARG A 942 -6.35 -8.73 -16.79
C ARG A 942 -6.43 -8.58 -15.27
N ASN A 943 -5.42 -7.97 -14.65
CA ASN A 943 -5.39 -7.81 -13.19
C ASN A 943 -6.43 -6.79 -12.70
N ASP A 944 -6.63 -5.70 -13.43
CA ASP A 944 -7.70 -4.71 -13.19
C ASP A 944 -9.09 -5.37 -13.23
N ALA A 945 -9.37 -6.19 -14.26
CA ALA A 945 -10.64 -6.91 -14.35
C ALA A 945 -10.85 -7.93 -13.21
N ARG A 946 -9.79 -8.64 -12.82
CA ARG A 946 -9.84 -9.63 -11.72
C ARG A 946 -10.14 -9.00 -10.36
N ASN A 947 -9.71 -7.75 -10.17
CA ASN A 947 -9.62 -7.16 -8.85
C ASN A 947 -10.92 -6.53 -8.35
N TYR A 948 -12.00 -6.60 -9.13
CA TYR A 948 -13.35 -6.34 -8.63
C TYR A 948 -13.80 -7.45 -7.67
N ALA A 949 -14.31 -7.06 -6.51
CA ALA A 949 -14.81 -7.97 -5.51
C ALA A 949 -16.15 -7.49 -4.95
N LEU A 950 -17.06 -8.43 -4.72
CA LEU A 950 -18.27 -8.20 -3.94
C LEU A 950 -17.99 -8.41 -2.44
N LEU A 951 -18.27 -7.38 -1.65
CA LEU A 951 -18.26 -7.40 -0.19
C LEU A 951 -19.70 -7.42 0.32
N GLY A 952 -19.98 -8.33 1.24
CA GLY A 952 -21.34 -8.65 1.70
C GLY A 952 -21.83 -10.00 1.17
N ASP A 953 -23.11 -10.26 1.40
CA ASP A 953 -23.79 -11.48 0.99
C ASP A 953 -24.08 -11.51 -0.52
N PRO A 954 -23.59 -12.51 -1.28
CA PRO A 954 -23.84 -12.58 -2.72
C PRO A 954 -25.31 -12.82 -3.09
N ALA A 955 -26.14 -13.28 -2.16
CA ALA A 955 -27.58 -13.46 -2.39
C ALA A 955 -28.42 -12.20 -2.10
N ALA A 956 -27.82 -11.13 -1.57
CA ALA A 956 -28.54 -9.87 -1.32
C ALA A 956 -28.99 -9.23 -2.64
N ARG A 957 -30.19 -8.64 -2.67
CA ARG A 957 -30.79 -8.05 -3.86
C ARG A 957 -31.58 -6.79 -3.55
N LEU A 958 -31.68 -5.88 -4.52
CA LEU A 958 -32.52 -4.69 -4.38
C LEU A 958 -34.00 -5.09 -4.27
N PRO A 959 -34.78 -4.48 -3.35
CA PRO A 959 -36.20 -4.75 -3.21
C PRO A 959 -37.00 -4.00 -4.29
N VAL A 960 -36.88 -4.44 -5.54
CA VAL A 960 -37.70 -3.93 -6.65
C VAL A 960 -38.97 -4.77 -6.79
N THR A 961 -40.10 -4.13 -7.00
CA THR A 961 -41.36 -4.82 -7.30
C THR A 961 -41.37 -5.24 -8.76
N ASP A 962 -41.59 -6.53 -9.04
CA ASP A 962 -41.86 -7.04 -10.37
C ASP A 962 -43.07 -6.29 -10.96
N GLN A 963 -42.83 -5.39 -11.90
CA GLN A 963 -43.85 -5.08 -12.89
C GLN A 963 -43.73 -6.18 -13.94
N GLY A 964 -44.55 -7.22 -13.75
CA GLY A 964 -44.55 -8.44 -14.55
C GLY A 964 -44.84 -8.26 -16.03
#